data_AF-A0AB38YLM7-F1
#
_entry.id   AF-A0AB38YLM7-F1
#
_cell.length_a   1.000
_cell.length_b   1.000
_cell.length_c   1.000
_cell.angle_alpha   90.00
_cell.angle_beta   90.00
_cell.angle_gamma   90.00
#
_symmetry.space_group_name_H-M   'P 1'
#
loop_
_entity.id
_entity.type
_entity.pdbx_description
1 polymer ?
#
loop_
_entity_poly.entity_id
_entity_poly.type
_entity_poly.pdbx_seq_one_letter_code
_entity_poly.pdbx_strand_id
1 'polypeptide(L)'
;MIPQVSNPTVQYQCDGQNKTFIWPYDFNNIKDINLILVDGDGRQTEQTGNILYDAQNKTLTYPSIGEPLPATHKVILIRRTPISQTTGLANKWPYNHIEGMGDKVILILQEMKEQLDRTLQINVGADEDPNQVARDIVDNSVEAAKKAIAAALTAESKASEVQDNATKLTAINDNINALSQTVDDKLATANTALIQSADTFEKTQVLADNTKAYAAQAETDKKNINDLVTKADAIKTDINNKQIASVGNAKKAEDAAKRAEIAASKAEEIAVPGGKGIVTKTEADAKYIGKESLNGIVSVKDFGAVGDGVADDTAAFKRANDNLKNKILLVPNGQYKLTEHLTFNTVGSVMDMGVYTNIKPYYPTETPMLKGASNIAFVKNIAYDAEVNQCQGFTYNSKKNVFVLACINGEGTNQILYELNPDTFEKVGTYKFTDSERLGHCNTMTYNRFTNKIYIANGLKNGNNLTVINADTMAIENTITLQEKVFNIDYDPITRTYVSIVPIAGNQRVRTINLYNDDFKKLKTYQVDYIYPDMNNNGAFMLNGAIMSATLGSLVECTPFGTVKQIIEINRETEIEDIAYYNGKFYFAVLTQKLNKRHQVDIYVGDPNYDFENSINMQRLKNLDYLGLGGGKMKGPIIMPNNTSVQVVDTKGSAHHAVKMSTGDSIEFGMSDNRTIFLGTSIGYYDANKNKIFRILTEDDASSTGTLVSKKDADKSYLGKTGNQIIDGQVFATKGFFSSEEPGSINSPTGSYKVLFKQAHKQFNDGSPSDGVVFEYGDNEWCGQLLIPNNGNQTLYFRGWANNQVTPWKAVYVDTLISKITFKNGAELWVE
;
A
#
# COMPACT_ATOMS: atom_id res chain seq x y z
N MET A 1 -26.60 7.24 51.45
CA MET A 1 -25.41 6.38 51.34
C MET A 1 -25.89 4.95 51.42
N ILE A 2 -25.86 4.22 50.31
CA ILE A 2 -26.06 2.77 50.31
C ILE A 2 -24.69 2.19 50.67
N PRO A 3 -24.50 1.55 51.83
CA PRO A 3 -23.22 0.95 52.14
C PRO A 3 -22.93 -0.14 51.10
N GLN A 4 -21.70 -0.25 50.64
CA GLN A 4 -21.27 -1.39 49.84
C GLN A 4 -21.29 -2.65 50.73
N VAL A 5 -22.27 -3.54 50.52
CA VAL A 5 -22.46 -4.78 51.31
C VAL A 5 -22.58 -6.00 50.38
N SER A 6 -21.55 -6.32 49.59
CA SER A 6 -21.71 -7.29 48.49
C SER A 6 -20.80 -8.52 48.50
N ASN A 7 -20.08 -8.85 49.57
CA ASN A 7 -19.27 -10.08 49.62
C ASN A 7 -19.67 -10.98 50.82
N PRO A 8 -20.19 -12.21 50.59
CA PRO A 8 -20.50 -13.16 51.67
C PRO A 8 -19.25 -13.90 52.18
N THR A 9 -18.04 -13.39 51.91
CA THR A 9 -16.77 -14.00 52.27
C THR A 9 -15.76 -12.96 52.76
N VAL A 10 -14.93 -13.33 53.74
CA VAL A 10 -13.75 -12.57 54.16
C VAL A 10 -12.60 -13.52 54.46
N GLN A 11 -11.38 -13.11 54.10
CA GLN A 11 -10.19 -13.92 54.27
C GLN A 11 -9.18 -13.21 55.18
N TYR A 12 -8.60 -13.97 56.08
CA TYR A 12 -7.54 -13.55 57.00
C TYR A 12 -6.30 -14.42 56.82
N GLN A 13 -5.13 -13.79 56.80
CA GLN A 13 -3.85 -14.48 56.93
C GLN A 13 -3.56 -14.63 58.43
N CYS A 14 -3.22 -15.83 58.88
CA CYS A 14 -2.81 -16.03 60.28
C CYS A 14 -1.38 -15.49 60.48
N ASP A 15 -1.05 -15.10 61.71
CA ASP A 15 0.26 -14.56 62.08
C ASP A 15 0.94 -15.36 63.21
N GLY A 16 0.34 -16.48 63.64
CA GLY A 16 0.84 -17.27 64.76
C GLY A 16 0.51 -16.72 66.14
N GLN A 17 -0.25 -15.61 66.25
CA GLN A 17 -0.58 -14.96 67.53
C GLN A 17 -2.07 -14.64 67.67
N ASN A 18 -2.68 -14.10 66.62
CA ASN A 18 -4.08 -13.69 66.60
C ASN A 18 -5.02 -14.90 66.47
N LYS A 19 -6.05 -14.91 67.31
CA LYS A 19 -7.12 -15.93 67.31
C LYS A 19 -8.49 -15.38 66.96
N THR A 20 -8.63 -14.05 66.91
CA THR A 20 -9.91 -13.37 66.74
C THR A 20 -10.00 -12.77 65.35
N PHE A 21 -11.05 -13.13 64.63
CA PHE A 21 -11.34 -12.71 63.27
C PHE A 21 -12.65 -11.93 63.26
N ILE A 22 -12.67 -10.81 62.53
CA ILE A 22 -13.83 -9.93 62.47
C ILE A 22 -14.74 -10.37 61.31
N TRP A 23 -16.05 -10.29 61.49
CA TRP A 23 -17.01 -10.39 60.39
C TRP A 23 -17.59 -9.00 60.11
N PRO A 24 -17.14 -8.31 59.05
CA PRO A 24 -17.51 -6.92 58.84
C PRO A 24 -18.94 -6.74 58.29
N TYR A 25 -19.57 -7.81 57.81
CA TYR A 25 -20.86 -7.74 57.10
C TYR A 25 -22.06 -8.04 58.00
N ASP A 26 -23.26 -7.89 57.46
CA ASP A 26 -24.48 -8.28 58.16
C ASP A 26 -24.71 -9.80 58.07
N PHE A 27 -25.49 -10.33 59.01
CA PHE A 27 -25.80 -11.75 59.11
C PHE A 27 -27.16 -11.94 59.78
N ASN A 28 -27.84 -13.04 59.44
CA ASN A 28 -29.09 -13.43 60.08
C ASN A 28 -28.83 -14.03 61.48
N ASN A 29 -27.84 -14.91 61.59
CA ASN A 29 -27.29 -15.39 62.85
C ASN A 29 -25.77 -15.46 62.73
N ILE A 30 -25.03 -15.08 63.77
CA ILE A 30 -23.55 -15.13 63.73
C ILE A 30 -23.04 -16.57 63.52
N LYS A 31 -23.85 -17.57 63.89
CA LYS A 31 -23.57 -18.99 63.64
C LYS A 31 -23.76 -19.42 62.18
N ASP A 32 -24.31 -18.56 61.33
CA ASP A 32 -24.37 -18.77 59.88
C ASP A 32 -23.02 -18.43 59.22
N ILE A 33 -22.02 -17.95 59.98
CA ILE A 33 -20.66 -17.70 59.52
C ILE A 33 -19.83 -18.96 59.74
N ASN A 34 -19.50 -19.64 58.64
CA ASN A 34 -18.70 -20.84 58.65
C ASN A 34 -17.21 -20.48 58.51
N LEU A 35 -16.36 -21.17 59.27
CA LEU A 35 -14.91 -21.00 59.20
C LEU A 35 -14.29 -22.12 58.36
N ILE A 36 -13.56 -21.76 57.32
CA ILE A 36 -12.77 -22.65 56.49
C ILE A 36 -11.29 -22.34 56.74
N LEU A 37 -10.54 -23.36 57.15
CA LEU A 37 -9.08 -23.30 57.23
C LEU A 37 -8.48 -23.71 55.91
N VAL A 38 -7.51 -22.93 55.45
CA VAL A 38 -6.62 -23.32 54.36
C VAL A 38 -5.25 -23.54 54.97
N ASP A 39 -4.75 -24.77 54.92
CA ASP A 39 -3.40 -25.10 55.41
C ASP A 39 -2.31 -24.62 54.44
N GLY A 40 -1.04 -24.84 54.81
CA GLY A 40 0.11 -24.45 53.99
C GLY A 40 0.22 -25.18 52.65
N ASP A 41 -0.48 -26.30 52.48
CA ASP A 41 -0.54 -27.08 51.23
C ASP A 41 -1.74 -26.68 50.35
N GLY A 42 -2.55 -25.71 50.79
CA GLY A 42 -3.75 -25.26 50.11
C GLY A 42 -4.97 -26.15 50.33
N ARG A 43 -4.94 -27.12 51.27
CA ARG A 43 -6.11 -27.95 51.57
C ARG A 43 -7.11 -27.17 52.41
N GLN A 44 -8.37 -27.23 52.01
CA GLN A 44 -9.47 -26.56 52.69
C GLN A 44 -10.19 -27.52 53.63
N THR A 45 -10.38 -27.10 54.88
CA THR A 45 -11.17 -27.83 55.87
C THR A 45 -12.14 -26.90 56.58
N GLU A 46 -13.42 -27.23 56.49
CA GLU A 46 -14.48 -26.51 57.21
C GLU A 46 -14.50 -26.94 58.68
N GLN A 47 -14.47 -25.97 59.58
CA GLN A 47 -14.44 -26.18 61.02
C GLN A 47 -15.84 -26.02 61.60
N THR A 48 -16.27 -27.03 62.35
CA THR A 48 -17.61 -27.09 62.95
C THR A 48 -17.60 -27.01 64.48
N GLY A 49 -16.41 -26.97 65.11
CA GLY A 49 -16.23 -26.90 66.55
C GLY A 49 -14.99 -26.10 66.96
N ASN A 50 -14.82 -25.85 68.26
CA ASN A 50 -13.74 -25.00 68.82
C ASN A 50 -13.80 -23.53 68.38
N ILE A 51 -15.02 -23.04 68.13
CA ILE A 51 -15.29 -21.67 67.70
C ILE A 51 -16.11 -20.95 68.78
N LEU A 52 -15.65 -19.77 69.21
CA LEU A 52 -16.41 -18.87 70.06
C LEU A 52 -16.94 -17.70 69.21
N TYR A 53 -18.24 -17.45 69.28
CA TYR A 53 -18.90 -16.38 68.52
C TYR A 53 -19.28 -15.21 69.44
N ASP A 54 -18.98 -13.99 69.01
CA ASP A 54 -19.42 -12.75 69.64
C ASP A 54 -20.27 -11.96 68.64
N ALA A 55 -21.59 -12.04 68.79
CA ALA A 55 -22.54 -11.35 67.93
C ALA A 55 -22.51 -9.82 68.12
N GLN A 56 -22.14 -9.32 69.30
CA GLN A 56 -22.15 -7.89 69.61
C GLN A 56 -20.97 -7.17 68.93
N ASN A 57 -19.79 -7.78 68.98
CA ASN A 57 -18.58 -7.25 68.35
C ASN A 57 -18.37 -7.75 66.92
N LYS A 58 -19.27 -8.61 66.42
CA LYS A 58 -19.17 -9.33 65.13
C LYS A 58 -17.82 -10.05 65.00
N THR A 59 -17.38 -10.77 66.02
CA THR A 59 -16.09 -11.48 66.00
C THR A 59 -16.25 -12.98 66.21
N LEU A 60 -15.25 -13.71 65.72
CA LEU A 60 -15.14 -15.15 65.82
C LEU A 60 -13.74 -15.49 66.32
N THR A 61 -13.65 -16.22 67.43
CA THR A 61 -12.37 -16.67 67.98
C THR A 61 -12.15 -18.16 67.68
N TYR A 62 -11.06 -18.45 66.96
CA TYR A 62 -10.64 -19.80 66.62
C TYR A 62 -9.10 -19.94 66.61
N PRO A 63 -8.52 -20.99 67.23
CA PRO A 63 -9.21 -21.93 68.12
C PRO A 63 -9.62 -21.25 69.44
N SER A 64 -10.83 -21.52 69.92
CA SER A 64 -11.31 -21.02 71.22
C SER A 64 -10.57 -21.63 72.41
N ILE A 65 -10.05 -22.84 72.23
CA ILE A 65 -9.21 -23.61 73.17
C ILE A 65 -8.00 -24.14 72.38
N GLY A 66 -6.78 -23.81 72.81
CA GLY A 66 -5.52 -24.21 72.16
C GLY A 66 -4.68 -23.03 71.68
N GLU A 67 -3.55 -23.31 71.02
CA GLU A 67 -2.59 -22.30 70.51
C GLU A 67 -3.08 -21.62 69.21
N PRO A 68 -2.63 -20.39 68.90
CA PRO A 68 -3.00 -19.70 67.67
C PRO A 68 -2.58 -20.47 66.41
N LEU A 69 -3.29 -20.24 65.30
CA LEU A 69 -2.97 -20.87 64.03
C LEU A 69 -1.61 -20.38 63.49
N PRO A 70 -0.74 -21.28 62.99
CA PRO A 70 0.54 -20.90 62.41
C PRO A 70 0.37 -19.92 61.24
N ALA A 71 1.38 -19.08 60.99
CA ALA A 71 1.35 -18.09 59.92
C ALA A 71 1.19 -18.68 58.50
N THR A 72 1.36 -20.00 58.34
CA THR A 72 1.11 -20.71 57.08
C THR A 72 -0.37 -20.93 56.76
N HIS A 73 -1.26 -20.74 57.74
CA HIS A 73 -2.69 -20.96 57.57
C HIS A 73 -3.42 -19.68 57.16
N LYS A 74 -4.49 -19.85 56.36
CA LYS A 74 -5.49 -18.82 56.11
C LYS A 74 -6.81 -19.22 56.72
N VAL A 75 -7.54 -18.23 57.22
CA VAL A 75 -8.91 -18.37 57.68
C VAL A 75 -9.82 -17.71 56.67
N ILE A 76 -10.76 -18.45 56.11
CA ILE A 76 -11.84 -17.92 55.29
C ILE A 76 -13.11 -18.01 56.12
N LEU A 77 -13.74 -16.87 56.38
CA LEU A 77 -15.09 -16.83 56.92
C LEU A 77 -16.04 -16.68 55.74
N ILE A 78 -17.06 -17.54 55.68
CA ILE A 78 -18.09 -17.51 54.65
C ILE A 78 -19.46 -17.57 55.30
N ARG A 79 -20.38 -16.68 54.89
CA ARG A 79 -21.77 -16.74 55.34
C ARG A 79 -22.53 -17.78 54.54
N ARG A 80 -23.22 -18.68 55.24
CA ARG A 80 -24.12 -19.69 54.68
C ARG A 80 -25.44 -19.62 55.43
N THR A 81 -26.33 -18.76 54.96
CA THR A 81 -27.64 -18.54 55.56
C THR A 81 -28.55 -19.74 55.28
N PRO A 82 -29.14 -20.39 56.30
CA PRO A 82 -30.05 -21.52 56.06
C PRO A 82 -31.28 -21.11 55.24
N ILE A 83 -31.53 -21.82 54.14
CA ILE A 83 -32.72 -21.65 53.31
C ILE A 83 -33.92 -22.24 54.04
N SER A 84 -34.56 -21.43 54.89
CA SER A 84 -35.74 -21.82 55.67
C SER A 84 -36.70 -20.65 55.88
N GLN A 85 -37.99 -20.95 55.99
CA GLN A 85 -39.04 -19.97 56.27
C GLN A 85 -39.11 -19.67 57.77
N THR A 86 -39.18 -18.39 58.13
CA THR A 86 -39.45 -17.96 59.51
C THR A 86 -40.95 -18.17 59.81
N THR A 87 -41.27 -19.03 60.78
CA THR A 87 -42.59 -19.68 60.95
C THR A 87 -43.59 -18.98 61.88
N GLY A 88 -43.48 -17.68 62.17
CA GLY A 88 -44.45 -17.02 63.05
C GLY A 88 -44.57 -15.51 62.91
N LEU A 89 -45.72 -15.05 62.41
CA LEU A 89 -46.16 -13.66 62.55
C LEU A 89 -46.99 -13.54 63.83
N ALA A 90 -46.60 -12.68 64.77
CA ALA A 90 -47.39 -12.41 65.96
C ALA A 90 -48.74 -11.76 65.60
N ASN A 91 -49.82 -12.09 66.32
CA ASN A 91 -51.18 -11.58 66.08
C ASN A 91 -51.34 -10.06 66.27
N LYS A 92 -50.30 -9.32 66.70
CA LYS A 92 -50.30 -7.85 66.76
C LYS A 92 -48.90 -7.28 66.51
N TRP A 93 -48.80 -6.44 65.47
CA TRP A 93 -47.63 -5.62 65.08
C TRP A 93 -46.30 -6.37 64.79
N PRO A 94 -46.24 -7.25 63.77
CA PRO A 94 -45.05 -8.05 63.47
C PRO A 94 -44.00 -7.33 62.61
N TYR A 95 -43.85 -6.00 62.70
CA TYR A 95 -43.01 -5.23 61.77
C TYR A 95 -41.55 -5.71 61.74
N ASN A 96 -40.96 -5.95 62.91
CA ASN A 96 -39.58 -6.47 63.04
C ASN A 96 -39.44 -7.92 62.51
N HIS A 97 -40.51 -8.71 62.56
CA HIS A 97 -40.50 -10.06 62.00
C HIS A 97 -40.54 -10.05 60.47
N ILE A 98 -41.29 -9.11 59.90
CA ILE A 98 -41.37 -8.91 58.44
C ILE A 98 -40.04 -8.36 57.90
N GLU A 99 -39.44 -7.39 58.59
CA GLU A 99 -38.11 -6.86 58.25
C GLU A 99 -37.05 -7.96 58.27
N GLY A 100 -36.96 -8.74 59.35
CA GLY A 100 -36.00 -9.86 59.44
C GLY A 100 -36.23 -10.97 58.41
N MET A 101 -37.47 -11.18 57.94
CA MET A 101 -37.75 -12.07 56.81
C MET A 101 -37.18 -11.52 55.49
N GLY A 102 -37.34 -10.21 55.23
CA GLY A 102 -36.79 -9.55 54.05
C GLY A 102 -35.27 -9.59 54.01
N ASP A 103 -34.62 -9.25 55.13
CA ASP A 103 -33.16 -9.25 55.24
C ASP A 103 -32.59 -10.64 54.97
N LYS A 104 -33.17 -11.69 55.58
CA LYS A 104 -32.73 -13.07 55.37
C LYS A 104 -32.76 -13.49 53.89
N VAL A 105 -33.80 -13.07 53.15
CA VAL A 105 -33.91 -13.36 51.71
C VAL A 105 -32.81 -12.65 50.91
N ILE A 106 -32.51 -11.39 51.25
CA ILE A 106 -31.42 -10.65 50.59
C ILE A 106 -30.07 -11.31 50.86
N LEU A 107 -29.81 -11.77 52.08
CA LEU A 107 -28.56 -12.48 52.42
C LEU A 107 -28.41 -13.77 51.61
N ILE A 108 -29.49 -14.55 51.46
CA ILE A 108 -29.50 -15.78 50.62
C ILE A 108 -29.23 -15.45 49.15
N LEU A 109 -29.86 -14.40 48.60
CA LEU A 109 -29.65 -13.99 47.20
C LEU A 109 -28.21 -13.54 46.92
N GLN A 110 -27.57 -12.86 47.88
CA GLN A 110 -26.16 -12.49 47.79
C GLN A 110 -25.26 -13.73 47.72
N GLU A 111 -25.53 -14.74 48.55
CA GLU A 111 -24.79 -16.00 48.57
C GLU A 111 -24.99 -16.81 47.28
N MET A 112 -26.23 -16.86 46.76
CA MET A 112 -26.53 -17.52 45.48
C MET A 112 -25.83 -16.83 44.29
N LYS A 113 -25.73 -15.50 44.29
CA LYS A 113 -25.02 -14.75 43.24
C LYS A 113 -23.53 -15.10 43.22
N GLU A 114 -22.87 -15.12 44.39
CA GLU A 114 -21.46 -15.52 44.51
C GLU A 114 -21.25 -16.95 43.96
N GLN A 115 -22.16 -17.87 44.29
CA GLN A 115 -22.08 -19.23 43.80
C GLN A 115 -22.28 -19.34 42.28
N LEU A 116 -23.14 -18.51 41.69
CA LEU A 116 -23.36 -18.49 40.25
C LEU A 116 -22.17 -17.89 39.49
N ASP A 117 -21.57 -16.81 40.01
CA ASP A 117 -20.41 -16.14 39.40
C ASP A 117 -19.17 -17.06 39.27
N ARG A 118 -19.09 -18.12 40.09
CA ARG A 118 -17.99 -19.11 40.07
C ARG A 118 -18.31 -20.41 39.31
N THR A 119 -19.43 -20.48 38.60
CA THR A 119 -19.84 -21.67 37.82
C THR A 119 -19.68 -21.47 36.31
N LEU A 120 -19.44 -22.57 35.57
CA LEU A 120 -19.49 -22.55 34.12
C LEU A 120 -20.94 -22.44 33.65
N GLN A 121 -21.28 -21.34 32.96
CA GLN A 121 -22.60 -21.13 32.38
C GLN A 121 -22.59 -21.55 30.90
N ILE A 122 -23.60 -22.33 30.51
CA ILE A 122 -23.89 -22.63 29.10
C ILE A 122 -25.08 -21.80 28.63
N ASN A 123 -25.25 -21.68 27.31
CA ASN A 123 -26.32 -20.87 26.73
C ASN A 123 -27.71 -21.38 27.15
N VAL A 124 -28.62 -20.43 27.41
CA VAL A 124 -30.02 -20.74 27.71
C VAL A 124 -30.67 -21.42 26.50
N GLY A 125 -31.10 -22.67 26.68
CA GLY A 125 -31.70 -23.49 25.61
C GLY A 125 -30.72 -24.40 24.86
N ALA A 126 -29.47 -24.52 25.30
CA ALA A 126 -28.56 -25.53 24.77
C ALA A 126 -29.00 -26.94 25.21
N ASP A 127 -29.10 -27.87 24.26
CA ASP A 127 -29.36 -29.30 24.52
C ASP A 127 -28.12 -30.06 25.02
N GLU A 128 -26.99 -29.35 25.13
CA GLU A 128 -25.66 -29.88 25.43
C GLU A 128 -25.43 -30.06 26.94
N ASP A 129 -24.89 -31.21 27.34
CA ASP A 129 -24.45 -31.45 28.73
C ASP A 129 -23.21 -30.58 29.02
N PRO A 130 -23.20 -29.73 30.07
CA PRO A 130 -22.03 -28.95 30.47
C PRO A 130 -20.74 -29.77 30.61
N ASN A 131 -20.84 -31.05 31.01
CA ASN A 131 -19.67 -31.92 31.10
C ASN A 131 -19.18 -32.39 29.73
N GLN A 132 -20.06 -32.46 28.73
CA GLN A 132 -19.69 -32.78 27.35
C GLN A 132 -18.98 -31.61 26.68
N VAL A 133 -19.48 -30.37 26.86
CA VAL A 133 -18.82 -29.16 26.36
C VAL A 133 -17.41 -29.03 26.93
N ALA A 134 -17.22 -29.32 28.23
CA ALA A 134 -15.90 -29.33 28.85
C ALA A 134 -14.96 -30.39 28.24
N ARG A 135 -15.46 -31.57 27.86
CA ARG A 135 -14.69 -32.62 27.17
C ARG A 135 -14.33 -32.22 25.75
N ASP A 136 -15.28 -31.66 25.01
CA ASP A 136 -15.08 -31.25 23.60
C ASP A 136 -14.04 -30.12 23.48
N ILE A 137 -13.98 -29.21 24.45
CA ILE A 137 -12.92 -28.18 24.52
C ILE A 137 -11.53 -28.83 24.63
N VAL A 138 -11.40 -29.86 25.47
CA VAL A 138 -10.14 -30.58 25.67
C VAL A 138 -9.76 -31.36 24.41
N ASP A 139 -10.68 -32.12 23.83
CA ASP A 139 -10.40 -32.96 22.66
C ASP A 139 -9.99 -32.12 21.43
N ASN A 140 -10.66 -30.99 21.20
CA ASN A 140 -10.31 -30.05 20.14
C ASN A 140 -8.91 -29.44 20.34
N SER A 141 -8.52 -29.14 21.58
CA SER A 141 -7.18 -28.61 21.88
C SER A 141 -6.07 -29.64 21.59
N VAL A 142 -6.32 -30.92 21.88
CA VAL A 142 -5.39 -32.02 21.62
C VAL A 142 -5.21 -32.25 20.12
N GLU A 143 -6.29 -32.14 19.33
CA GLU A 143 -6.21 -32.26 17.87
C GLU A 143 -5.42 -31.09 17.24
N ALA A 144 -5.62 -29.86 17.72
CA ALA A 144 -4.86 -28.70 17.27
C ALA A 144 -3.35 -28.86 17.55
N ALA A 145 -2.98 -29.38 18.74
CA ALA A 145 -1.59 -29.65 19.10
C ALA A 145 -0.95 -30.71 18.17
N LYS A 146 -1.67 -31.78 17.83
CA LYS A 146 -1.18 -32.80 16.89
C LYS A 146 -0.90 -32.23 15.50
N LYS A 147 -1.75 -31.35 14.99
CA LYS A 147 -1.55 -30.67 13.70
C LYS A 147 -0.33 -29.75 13.72
N ALA A 148 -0.09 -29.05 14.83
CA ALA A 148 1.09 -28.19 14.99
C ALA A 148 2.41 -29.00 15.01
N ILE A 149 2.43 -30.15 15.69
CA ILE A 149 3.61 -31.03 15.74
C ILE A 149 3.93 -31.59 14.34
N ALA A 150 2.92 -32.00 13.57
CA ALA A 150 3.11 -32.50 12.21
C ALA A 150 3.70 -31.43 11.27
N ALA A 151 3.26 -30.17 11.41
CA ALA A 151 3.80 -29.05 10.66
C ALA A 151 5.27 -28.75 11.03
N ALA A 152 5.63 -28.85 12.31
CA ALA A 152 6.99 -28.66 12.78
C ALA A 152 7.96 -29.73 12.25
N LEU A 153 7.56 -31.01 12.28
CA LEU A 153 8.35 -32.12 11.74
C LEU A 153 8.60 -31.98 10.23
N THR A 154 7.62 -31.46 9.48
CA THR A 154 7.76 -31.19 8.04
C THR A 154 8.76 -30.05 7.78
N ALA A 155 8.80 -29.03 8.65
CA ALA A 155 9.74 -27.93 8.54
C ALA A 155 11.18 -28.36 8.87
N GLU A 156 11.35 -29.23 9.86
CA GLU A 156 12.65 -29.79 10.25
C GLU A 156 13.27 -30.62 9.12
N SER A 157 12.48 -31.49 8.46
CA SER A 157 12.94 -32.26 7.30
C SER A 157 13.44 -31.36 6.15
N LYS A 158 12.75 -30.26 5.86
CA LYS A 158 13.16 -29.30 4.83
C LYS A 158 14.41 -28.50 5.22
N ALA A 159 14.57 -28.19 6.50
CA ALA A 159 15.77 -27.53 7.01
C ALA A 159 17.01 -28.42 6.87
N SER A 160 16.89 -29.72 7.14
CA SER A 160 17.97 -30.69 6.91
C SER A 160 18.36 -30.78 5.43
N GLU A 161 17.40 -30.82 4.50
CA GLU A 161 17.68 -30.80 3.06
C GLU A 161 18.44 -29.54 2.62
N VAL A 162 18.07 -28.38 3.17
CA VAL A 162 18.76 -27.11 2.89
C VAL A 162 20.21 -27.13 3.42
N GLN A 163 20.43 -27.70 4.61
CA GLN A 163 21.76 -27.82 5.21
C GLN A 163 22.67 -28.77 4.40
N ASP A 164 22.13 -29.88 3.91
CA ASP A 164 22.85 -30.82 3.05
C ASP A 164 23.24 -30.18 1.71
N ASN A 165 22.34 -29.39 1.12
CA ASN A 165 22.61 -28.66 -0.10
C ASN A 165 23.65 -27.56 0.09
N ALA A 166 23.63 -26.85 1.23
CA ALA A 166 24.64 -25.86 1.57
C ALA A 166 26.04 -26.50 1.69
N THR A 167 26.13 -27.68 2.33
CA THR A 167 27.39 -28.42 2.49
C THR A 167 27.96 -28.87 1.14
N LYS A 168 27.10 -29.36 0.22
CA LYS A 168 27.51 -29.69 -1.16
C LYS A 168 28.01 -28.46 -1.92
N LEU A 169 27.38 -27.31 -1.72
CA LEU A 169 27.76 -26.07 -2.39
C LEU A 169 29.13 -25.54 -1.91
N THR A 170 29.41 -25.63 -0.61
CA THR A 170 30.74 -25.29 -0.06
C THR A 170 31.83 -26.18 -0.65
N ALA A 171 31.61 -27.49 -0.73
CA ALA A 171 32.59 -28.41 -1.33
C ALA A 171 32.85 -28.12 -2.82
N ILE A 172 31.82 -27.71 -3.57
CA ILE A 172 31.98 -27.27 -4.96
C ILE A 172 32.81 -25.99 -5.02
N ASN A 173 32.58 -25.03 -4.11
CA ASN A 173 33.31 -23.77 -4.07
C ASN A 173 34.79 -23.97 -3.74
N ASP A 174 35.11 -24.88 -2.82
CA ASP A 174 36.50 -25.22 -2.49
C ASP A 174 37.24 -25.86 -3.68
N ASN A 175 36.57 -26.74 -4.43
CA ASN A 175 37.12 -27.31 -5.67
C ASN A 175 37.37 -26.24 -6.74
N ILE A 176 36.49 -25.25 -6.86
CA ILE A 176 36.65 -24.12 -7.80
C ILE A 176 37.84 -23.24 -7.39
N ASN A 177 38.02 -22.98 -6.09
CA ASN A 177 39.14 -22.19 -5.59
C ASN A 177 40.48 -22.92 -5.81
N ALA A 178 40.54 -24.22 -5.54
CA ALA A 178 41.73 -25.03 -5.79
C ALA A 178 42.10 -25.08 -7.29
N LEU A 179 41.08 -25.17 -8.17
CA LEU A 179 41.29 -25.12 -9.61
C LEU A 179 41.79 -23.74 -10.06
N SER A 180 41.25 -22.66 -9.48
CA SER A 180 41.67 -21.28 -9.77
C SER A 180 43.12 -21.05 -9.37
N GLN A 181 43.52 -21.49 -8.18
CA GLN A 181 44.91 -21.44 -7.72
C GLN A 181 45.86 -22.18 -8.68
N THR A 182 45.46 -23.38 -9.13
CA THR A 182 46.24 -24.19 -10.08
C THR A 182 46.39 -23.48 -11.44
N VAL A 183 45.38 -22.73 -11.87
CA VAL A 183 45.42 -21.94 -13.10
C VAL A 183 46.33 -20.73 -12.93
N ASP A 184 46.24 -20.01 -11.81
CA ASP A 184 47.09 -18.86 -11.50
C ASP A 184 48.57 -19.26 -11.40
N ASP A 185 48.89 -20.40 -10.79
CA ASP A 185 50.25 -20.95 -10.72
C ASP A 185 50.79 -21.32 -12.12
N LYS A 186 49.94 -21.90 -12.96
CA LYS A 186 50.29 -22.17 -14.37
C LYS A 186 50.48 -20.88 -15.17
N LEU A 187 49.68 -19.85 -14.89
CA LEU A 187 49.77 -18.54 -15.55
C LEU A 187 51.03 -17.78 -15.11
N ALA A 188 51.38 -17.84 -13.83
CA ALA A 188 52.62 -17.28 -13.28
C ALA A 188 53.85 -18.00 -13.85
N THR A 189 53.78 -19.33 -13.99
CA THR A 189 54.83 -20.13 -14.65
C THR A 189 54.96 -19.75 -16.12
N ALA A 190 53.85 -19.58 -16.84
CA ALA A 190 53.84 -19.12 -18.22
C ALA A 190 54.35 -17.68 -18.37
N ASN A 191 54.01 -16.78 -17.45
CA ASN A 191 54.52 -15.41 -17.40
C ASN A 191 56.01 -15.36 -17.11
N THR A 192 56.52 -16.24 -16.24
CA THR A 192 57.96 -16.37 -15.96
C THR A 192 58.72 -16.89 -17.19
N ALA A 193 58.17 -17.88 -17.89
CA ALA A 193 58.72 -18.37 -19.16
C ALA A 193 58.66 -17.30 -20.27
N LEU A 194 57.62 -16.46 -20.28
CA LEU A 194 57.47 -15.35 -21.22
C LEU A 194 58.46 -14.22 -20.93
N ILE A 195 58.71 -13.88 -19.66
CA ILE A 195 59.73 -12.91 -19.24
C ILE A 195 61.14 -13.41 -19.58
N GLN A 196 61.42 -14.70 -19.35
CA GLN A 196 62.68 -15.33 -19.79
C GLN A 196 62.84 -15.33 -21.32
N SER A 197 61.74 -15.46 -22.08
CA SER A 197 61.78 -15.29 -23.54
C SER A 197 61.97 -13.83 -23.98
N ALA A 198 61.48 -12.88 -23.19
CA ALA A 198 61.60 -11.44 -23.43
C ALA A 198 63.03 -10.93 -23.19
N ASP A 199 63.75 -11.49 -22.21
CA ASP A 199 65.17 -11.17 -21.93
C ASP A 199 66.11 -11.63 -23.08
N THR A 200 65.64 -12.58 -23.89
CA THR A 200 66.38 -13.11 -25.06
C THR A 200 66.08 -12.32 -26.36
N PHE A 201 65.13 -11.37 -26.32
CA PHE A 201 64.53 -10.72 -27.49
C PHE A 201 65.01 -9.27 -27.75
N GLU A 202 66.13 -8.85 -27.18
CA GLU A 202 66.76 -7.54 -27.46
C GLU A 202 67.54 -7.51 -28.81
N LYS A 203 67.10 -8.28 -29.81
CA LYS A 203 67.66 -8.33 -31.19
C LYS A 203 66.59 -8.46 -32.30
N THR A 204 65.92 -7.34 -32.57
CA THR A 204 65.55 -6.76 -33.89
C THR A 204 64.57 -7.46 -34.88
N GLN A 205 63.58 -6.66 -35.35
CA GLN A 205 63.01 -6.59 -36.73
C GLN A 205 61.62 -7.21 -37.11
N VAL A 206 60.57 -7.15 -36.26
CA VAL A 206 59.18 -7.54 -36.65
C VAL A 206 58.13 -6.46 -36.27
N LEU A 207 58.49 -5.18 -36.40
CA LEU A 207 57.70 -4.05 -35.87
C LEU A 207 56.59 -3.51 -36.80
N ALA A 208 56.50 -3.93 -38.06
CA ALA A 208 55.55 -3.33 -39.00
C ALA A 208 54.15 -3.98 -39.01
N ASP A 209 54.06 -5.30 -38.82
CA ASP A 209 52.78 -6.00 -38.97
C ASP A 209 51.89 -5.94 -37.72
N ASN A 210 52.49 -5.70 -36.55
CA ASN A 210 51.78 -5.70 -35.28
C ASN A 210 51.04 -4.37 -34.99
N THR A 211 51.39 -3.28 -35.67
CA THR A 211 50.85 -1.94 -35.34
C THR A 211 49.33 -1.82 -35.53
N LYS A 212 48.71 -2.63 -36.41
CA LYS A 212 47.24 -2.68 -36.59
C LYS A 212 46.52 -3.53 -35.55
N ALA A 213 47.16 -4.56 -35.00
CA ALA A 213 46.58 -5.41 -33.95
C ALA A 213 46.63 -4.71 -32.57
N TYR A 214 47.69 -3.94 -32.32
CA TYR A 214 47.87 -3.20 -31.07
C TYR A 214 46.86 -2.06 -30.86
N ALA A 215 46.35 -1.42 -31.92
CA ALA A 215 45.36 -0.34 -31.79
C ALA A 215 43.95 -0.84 -31.39
N ALA A 216 43.58 -2.07 -31.77
CA ALA A 216 42.29 -2.67 -31.39
C ALA A 216 42.31 -3.31 -29.99
N GLN A 217 43.46 -3.83 -29.57
CA GLN A 217 43.63 -4.43 -28.23
C GLN A 217 43.72 -3.35 -27.14
N ALA A 218 44.35 -2.20 -27.43
CA ALA A 218 44.44 -1.07 -26.50
C ALA A 218 43.08 -0.52 -26.03
N GLU A 219 42.05 -0.56 -26.89
CA GLU A 219 40.70 -0.06 -26.54
C GLU A 219 39.87 -1.08 -25.75
N THR A 220 40.18 -2.37 -25.86
CA THR A 220 39.56 -3.45 -25.07
C THR A 220 40.22 -3.56 -23.69
N ASP A 221 41.55 -3.40 -23.62
CA ASP A 221 42.30 -3.42 -22.37
C ASP A 221 41.95 -2.21 -21.47
N LYS A 222 41.65 -1.04 -22.05
CA LYS A 222 41.14 0.13 -21.31
C LYS A 222 39.77 -0.11 -20.64
N LYS A 223 38.90 -0.92 -21.25
CA LYS A 223 37.59 -1.32 -20.68
C LYS A 223 37.75 -2.38 -19.57
N ASN A 224 38.66 -3.34 -19.77
CA ASN A 224 38.94 -4.39 -18.78
C ASN A 224 39.70 -3.84 -17.56
N ILE A 225 40.56 -2.82 -17.72
CA ILE A 225 41.22 -2.11 -16.60
C ILE A 225 40.19 -1.36 -15.72
N ASN A 226 39.15 -0.75 -16.29
CA ASN A 226 38.11 -0.04 -15.52
C ASN A 226 37.15 -0.98 -14.77
N ASP A 227 36.84 -2.16 -15.32
CA ASP A 227 36.04 -3.19 -14.61
C ASP A 227 36.85 -3.87 -13.49
N LEU A 228 38.17 -3.99 -13.66
CA LEU A 228 39.08 -4.51 -12.63
C LEU A 228 39.28 -3.51 -11.47
N VAL A 229 39.32 -2.20 -11.73
CA VAL A 229 39.32 -1.15 -10.67
C VAL A 229 38.01 -1.18 -9.86
N THR A 230 36.87 -1.46 -10.50
CA THR A 230 35.57 -1.54 -9.81
C THR A 230 35.42 -2.82 -8.97
N LYS A 231 35.96 -3.96 -9.44
CA LYS A 231 36.08 -5.18 -8.62
C LYS A 231 37.07 -4.99 -7.46
N ALA A 232 38.07 -4.11 -7.56
CA ALA A 232 39.02 -3.83 -6.47
C ALA A 232 38.42 -2.98 -5.32
N ASP A 233 37.54 -2.02 -5.62
CA ASP A 233 36.90 -1.19 -4.58
C ASP A 233 35.78 -1.91 -3.81
N ALA A 234 35.07 -2.84 -4.47
CA ALA A 234 34.02 -3.65 -3.82
C ALA A 234 34.61 -4.71 -2.88
N ILE A 235 35.65 -5.44 -3.31
CA ILE A 235 36.33 -6.44 -2.49
C ILE A 235 37.01 -5.79 -1.27
N LYS A 236 37.56 -4.57 -1.41
CA LYS A 236 38.21 -3.87 -0.30
C LYS A 236 37.22 -3.27 0.69
N THR A 237 36.06 -2.81 0.22
CA THR A 237 34.96 -2.36 1.08
C THR A 237 34.36 -3.51 1.89
N ASP A 238 34.32 -4.73 1.35
CA ASP A 238 33.78 -5.89 2.10
C ASP A 238 34.78 -6.49 3.11
N ILE A 239 36.08 -6.54 2.77
CA ILE A 239 37.14 -6.94 3.70
C ILE A 239 37.27 -5.96 4.88
N ASN A 240 37.17 -4.64 4.61
CA ASN A 240 37.08 -3.61 5.66
C ASN A 240 35.76 -3.69 6.44
N ASN A 241 34.69 -4.15 5.79
CA ASN A 241 33.47 -4.65 6.43
C ASN A 241 33.67 -6.01 7.09
N LYS A 242 34.59 -5.97 8.03
CA LYS A 242 34.24 -6.47 9.34
C LYS A 242 34.73 -7.88 9.64
N GLN A 243 35.97 -8.07 9.26
CA GLN A 243 37.03 -8.25 10.26
C GLN A 243 36.77 -7.55 11.63
N ILE A 244 36.27 -6.31 11.65
CA ILE A 244 35.65 -5.59 12.80
C ILE A 244 34.51 -6.37 13.51
N ALA A 245 33.70 -7.19 12.82
CA ALA A 245 32.64 -8.04 13.39
C ALA A 245 33.19 -9.35 13.94
N SER A 246 34.24 -9.92 13.32
CA SER A 246 34.94 -11.12 13.80
C SER A 246 35.69 -10.87 15.13
N VAL A 247 36.39 -9.74 15.28
CA VAL A 247 37.08 -9.37 16.53
C VAL A 247 36.09 -9.00 17.66
N GLY A 248 34.91 -8.47 17.30
CA GLY A 248 33.83 -8.16 18.25
C GLY A 248 33.03 -9.38 18.73
N ASN A 249 32.83 -10.40 17.89
CA ASN A 249 32.08 -11.61 18.24
C ASN A 249 32.92 -12.60 19.07
N ALA A 250 34.23 -12.69 18.83
CA ALA A 250 35.13 -13.50 19.65
C ALA A 250 35.19 -13.02 21.11
N LYS A 251 35.19 -11.69 21.34
CA LYS A 251 35.19 -11.08 22.69
C LYS A 251 33.83 -11.23 23.41
N LYS A 252 32.72 -11.21 22.66
CA LYS A 252 31.37 -11.51 23.18
C LYS A 252 31.19 -12.98 23.56
N ALA A 253 31.83 -13.91 22.84
CA ALA A 253 31.76 -15.34 23.13
C ALA A 253 32.55 -15.74 24.40
N GLU A 254 33.72 -15.12 24.65
CA GLU A 254 34.49 -15.33 25.88
C GLU A 254 33.75 -14.79 27.13
N ASP A 255 33.13 -13.61 27.01
CA ASP A 255 32.30 -13.03 28.08
C ASP A 255 30.97 -13.77 28.28
N ALA A 256 30.41 -14.40 27.24
CA ALA A 256 29.22 -15.23 27.33
C ALA A 256 29.51 -16.62 27.95
N ALA A 257 30.69 -17.19 27.69
CA ALA A 257 31.15 -18.41 28.37
C ALA A 257 31.38 -18.19 29.87
N LYS A 258 32.05 -17.09 30.26
CA LYS A 258 32.22 -16.70 31.68
C LYS A 258 30.89 -16.37 32.37
N ARG A 259 29.90 -15.83 31.65
CA ARG A 259 28.53 -15.61 32.17
C ARG A 259 27.71 -16.90 32.25
N ALA A 260 27.90 -17.86 31.35
CA ALA A 260 27.27 -19.18 31.40
C ALA A 260 27.82 -20.03 32.56
N GLU A 261 29.11 -19.90 32.88
CA GLU A 261 29.76 -20.56 34.02
C GLU A 261 29.31 -19.95 35.36
N ILE A 262 29.20 -18.61 35.45
CA ILE A 262 28.65 -17.91 36.64
C ILE A 262 27.13 -18.12 36.79
N ALA A 263 26.37 -18.25 35.70
CA ALA A 263 24.92 -18.54 35.72
C ALA A 263 24.62 -20.00 36.09
N ALA A 264 25.51 -20.95 35.75
CA ALA A 264 25.43 -22.33 36.19
C ALA A 264 25.71 -22.48 37.70
N SER A 265 26.68 -21.74 38.26
CA SER A 265 26.98 -21.76 39.71
C SER A 265 26.04 -20.92 40.59
N LYS A 266 25.13 -20.12 40.01
CA LYS A 266 24.18 -19.27 40.76
C LYS A 266 22.71 -19.69 40.61
N ALA A 267 22.46 -20.78 39.89
CA ALA A 267 21.15 -21.40 39.72
C ALA A 267 20.85 -22.51 40.75
N GLU A 268 21.72 -22.72 41.76
CA GLU A 268 21.56 -23.82 42.71
C GLU A 268 20.96 -23.45 44.08
N GLU A 269 20.90 -22.19 44.51
CA GLU A 269 20.26 -21.85 45.78
C GLU A 269 19.73 -20.41 45.81
N ILE A 270 18.41 -20.21 45.86
CA ILE A 270 17.77 -19.14 46.67
C ILE A 270 16.41 -19.65 47.15
N ALA A 271 16.23 -19.59 48.48
CA ALA A 271 15.04 -19.95 49.22
C ALA A 271 13.84 -19.01 48.96
N VAL A 272 12.63 -19.58 48.98
CA VAL A 272 11.40 -18.81 49.16
C VAL A 272 11.06 -18.76 50.67
N PRO A 273 10.64 -17.62 51.22
CA PRO A 273 10.25 -17.52 52.63
C PRO A 273 9.03 -18.40 52.96
N GLY A 274 9.20 -19.32 53.93
CA GLY A 274 8.13 -20.15 54.55
C GLY A 274 8.15 -21.62 54.13
N GLY A 275 8.90 -22.47 54.84
CA GLY A 275 9.29 -23.87 54.48
C GLY A 275 8.17 -24.93 54.49
N LYS A 276 8.41 -26.21 54.13
CA LYS A 276 9.64 -27.05 54.14
C LYS A 276 9.59 -28.15 53.06
N GLY A 277 10.69 -28.34 52.31
CA GLY A 277 10.97 -29.57 51.55
C GLY A 277 11.50 -29.30 50.14
N ILE A 278 12.72 -29.78 49.85
CA ILE A 278 13.37 -29.70 48.53
C ILE A 278 12.71 -30.75 47.63
N VAL A 279 12.05 -30.33 46.54
CA VAL A 279 11.44 -31.22 45.53
C VAL A 279 12.08 -31.02 44.17
N THR A 280 12.17 -32.09 43.40
CA THR A 280 12.87 -32.12 42.10
C THR A 280 11.96 -31.65 40.96
N LYS A 281 12.57 -31.24 39.83
CA LYS A 281 11.89 -30.69 38.64
C LYS A 281 10.71 -31.55 38.14
N THR A 282 10.78 -32.86 38.28
CA THR A 282 9.72 -33.81 37.88
C THR A 282 8.46 -33.72 38.76
N GLU A 283 8.58 -33.24 40.01
CA GLU A 283 7.46 -33.09 40.95
C GLU A 283 6.78 -31.71 40.83
N ALA A 284 7.51 -30.70 40.34
CA ALA A 284 6.96 -29.38 40.02
C ALA A 284 6.04 -29.41 38.77
N ASP A 285 6.38 -30.24 37.78
CA ASP A 285 5.63 -30.39 36.53
C ASP A 285 4.25 -31.04 36.71
N ALA A 286 3.98 -31.72 37.85
CA ALA A 286 2.70 -32.37 38.12
C ALA A 286 1.67 -31.46 38.82
N LYS A 287 2.04 -30.23 39.24
CA LYS A 287 1.17 -29.39 40.10
C LYS A 287 0.94 -27.95 39.63
N TYR A 288 1.49 -27.56 38.48
CA TYR A 288 1.23 -26.26 37.87
C TYR A 288 0.32 -26.44 36.65
N ILE A 289 -0.98 -26.23 36.83
CA ILE A 289 -1.89 -25.98 35.70
C ILE A 289 -1.39 -24.69 35.06
N GLY A 290 -0.82 -24.80 33.86
CA GLY A 290 -0.45 -23.65 33.06
C GLY A 290 -1.65 -22.73 32.94
N LYS A 291 -1.52 -21.49 33.40
CA LYS A 291 -2.31 -20.41 32.83
C LYS A 291 -1.82 -20.26 31.40
N GLU A 292 -2.48 -20.96 30.49
CA GLU A 292 -2.41 -20.69 29.06
C GLU A 292 -2.57 -19.18 28.88
N SER A 293 -1.56 -18.51 28.31
CA SER A 293 -1.83 -17.21 27.70
C SER A 293 -2.89 -17.48 26.64
N LEU A 294 -4.11 -16.99 26.88
CA LEU A 294 -5.28 -17.15 26.00
C LEU A 294 -4.81 -17.12 24.54
N ASN A 295 -5.03 -18.21 23.79
CA ASN A 295 -4.55 -18.40 22.41
C ASN A 295 -4.65 -17.10 21.58
N GLY A 296 -3.52 -16.41 21.41
CA GLY A 296 -3.43 -15.15 20.67
C GLY A 296 -3.21 -13.88 21.49
N ILE A 297 -3.10 -13.92 22.83
CA ILE A 297 -2.76 -12.78 23.69
C ILE A 297 -1.40 -13.01 24.36
N VAL A 298 -0.55 -11.98 24.37
CA VAL A 298 0.77 -11.98 25.01
C VAL A 298 0.78 -10.87 26.05
N SER A 299 0.72 -11.23 27.33
CA SER A 299 0.78 -10.24 28.41
C SER A 299 2.21 -9.96 28.83
N VAL A 300 2.60 -8.70 28.98
CA VAL A 300 3.93 -8.35 29.52
C VAL A 300 4.16 -8.90 30.94
N LYS A 301 3.08 -9.17 31.68
CA LYS A 301 3.13 -9.79 33.01
C LYS A 301 3.56 -11.25 32.96
N ASP A 302 3.19 -11.98 31.91
CA ASP A 302 3.60 -13.38 31.72
C ASP A 302 5.13 -13.49 31.53
N PHE A 303 5.74 -12.40 31.07
CA PHE A 303 7.19 -12.27 30.91
C PHE A 303 7.88 -11.56 32.07
N GLY A 304 7.19 -11.39 33.21
CA GLY A 304 7.77 -10.89 34.46
C GLY A 304 7.79 -9.37 34.61
N ALA A 305 6.94 -8.63 33.90
CA ALA A 305 6.78 -7.19 34.18
C ALA A 305 6.13 -6.99 35.57
N VAL A 306 6.73 -6.16 36.42
CA VAL A 306 6.29 -5.86 37.78
C VAL A 306 5.25 -4.74 37.79
N GLY A 307 5.38 -3.74 36.92
CA GLY A 307 4.36 -2.70 36.75
C GLY A 307 4.07 -1.87 38.02
N ASP A 308 5.10 -1.64 38.85
CA ASP A 308 5.03 -0.86 40.10
C ASP A 308 5.58 0.59 39.98
N GLY A 309 6.04 0.97 38.79
CA GLY A 309 6.61 2.28 38.46
C GLY A 309 8.08 2.44 38.84
N VAL A 310 8.66 1.46 39.55
CA VAL A 310 10.01 1.50 40.11
C VAL A 310 10.91 0.49 39.41
N ALA A 311 10.46 -0.77 39.32
CA ALA A 311 11.15 -1.86 38.66
C ALA A 311 11.29 -1.57 37.16
N ASP A 312 12.46 -1.87 36.60
CA ASP A 312 12.70 -1.75 35.16
C ASP A 312 12.05 -2.91 34.41
N ASP A 313 10.91 -2.63 33.78
CA ASP A 313 10.08 -3.61 33.07
C ASP A 313 10.55 -3.88 31.64
N THR A 314 11.62 -3.22 31.20
CA THR A 314 12.07 -3.22 29.81
C THR A 314 12.38 -4.62 29.28
N ALA A 315 13.05 -5.45 30.08
CA ALA A 315 13.38 -6.82 29.71
C ALA A 315 12.13 -7.70 29.54
N ALA A 316 11.09 -7.48 30.34
CA ALA A 316 9.83 -8.20 30.23
C ALA A 316 9.07 -7.80 28.95
N PHE A 317 9.05 -6.50 28.63
CA PHE A 317 8.46 -6.02 27.38
C PHE A 317 9.18 -6.55 26.14
N LYS A 318 10.51 -6.64 26.16
CA LYS A 318 11.29 -7.28 25.08
C LYS A 318 10.91 -8.74 24.87
N ARG A 319 10.89 -9.53 25.95
CA ARG A 319 10.49 -10.94 25.90
C ARG A 319 9.05 -11.11 25.40
N ALA A 320 8.14 -10.22 25.80
CA ALA A 320 6.79 -10.20 25.27
C ALA A 320 6.79 -9.95 23.76
N ASN A 321 7.54 -8.95 23.28
CA ASN A 321 7.66 -8.63 21.85
C ASN A 321 8.15 -9.83 21.02
N ASP A 322 9.14 -10.58 21.52
CA ASP A 322 9.67 -11.78 20.84
C ASP A 322 8.61 -12.86 20.60
N ASN A 323 7.53 -12.86 21.40
CA ASN A 323 6.44 -13.84 21.34
C ASN A 323 5.16 -13.32 20.68
N LEU A 324 5.17 -12.06 20.23
CA LEU A 324 3.97 -11.28 19.89
C LEU A 324 3.52 -11.33 18.43
N LYS A 325 4.32 -11.88 17.52
CA LYS A 325 4.04 -11.81 16.07
C LYS A 325 2.59 -12.23 15.73
N ASN A 326 1.84 -11.31 15.12
CA ASN A 326 0.42 -11.43 14.75
C ASN A 326 -0.54 -11.76 15.91
N LYS A 327 -0.16 -11.44 17.15
CA LYS A 327 -0.96 -11.63 18.36
C LYS A 327 -1.34 -10.29 18.99
N ILE A 328 -2.18 -10.34 20.01
CA ILE A 328 -2.61 -9.21 20.81
C ILE A 328 -1.58 -8.96 21.92
N LEU A 329 -1.03 -7.76 22.00
CA LEU A 329 -0.22 -7.34 23.15
C LEU A 329 -1.14 -6.91 24.26
N LEU A 330 -1.04 -7.53 25.42
CA LEU A 330 -1.71 -7.08 26.63
C LEU A 330 -0.68 -6.41 27.56
N VAL A 331 -0.90 -5.14 27.84
CA VAL A 331 -0.24 -4.43 28.94
C VAL A 331 -1.31 -4.17 30.00
N PRO A 332 -1.39 -5.00 31.05
CA PRO A 332 -2.39 -4.82 32.11
C PRO A 332 -2.24 -3.48 32.83
N ASN A 333 -3.24 -3.09 33.64
CA ASN A 333 -3.12 -1.94 34.53
C ASN A 333 -1.87 -2.08 35.41
N GLY A 334 -1.03 -1.06 35.39
CA GLY A 334 0.23 -1.00 36.14
C GLY A 334 1.03 0.23 35.75
N GLN A 335 1.99 0.62 36.58
CA GLN A 335 2.96 1.66 36.25
C GLN A 335 4.23 1.01 35.71
N TYR A 336 4.56 1.17 34.44
CA TYR A 336 5.69 0.50 33.82
C TYR A 336 6.84 1.48 33.59
N LYS A 337 8.00 1.16 34.15
CA LYS A 337 9.21 1.92 33.89
C LYS A 337 10.01 1.23 32.79
N LEU A 338 10.06 1.87 31.62
CA LEU A 338 10.91 1.43 30.53
C LEU A 338 12.11 2.36 30.39
N THR A 339 13.31 1.80 30.30
CA THR A 339 14.58 2.54 30.24
C THR A 339 15.13 2.63 28.83
N GLU A 340 14.55 1.91 27.87
CA GLU A 340 14.89 2.01 26.45
C GLU A 340 13.64 2.10 25.57
N HIS A 341 13.82 2.62 24.36
CA HIS A 341 12.75 2.71 23.38
C HIS A 341 12.46 1.33 22.77
N LEU A 342 11.20 0.90 22.83
CA LEU A 342 10.76 -0.40 22.29
C LEU A 342 9.78 -0.21 21.13
N THR A 343 9.92 -1.07 20.11
CA THR A 343 9.12 -1.06 18.89
C THR A 343 8.44 -2.42 18.72
N PHE A 344 7.12 -2.39 18.56
CA PHE A 344 6.26 -3.57 18.42
C PHE A 344 5.60 -3.57 17.03
N ASN A 345 6.39 -3.69 15.96
CA ASN A 345 5.91 -3.56 14.58
C ASN A 345 5.28 -4.84 13.99
N THR A 346 5.34 -5.97 14.71
CA THR A 346 4.78 -7.27 14.28
C THR A 346 3.50 -7.65 15.04
N VAL A 347 3.02 -6.78 15.92
CA VAL A 347 1.81 -7.00 16.71
C VAL A 347 0.56 -6.99 15.83
N GLY A 348 -0.40 -7.87 16.12
CA GLY A 348 -1.70 -7.88 15.44
C GLY A 348 -2.67 -6.84 16.02
N SER A 349 -2.72 -6.71 17.35
CA SER A 349 -3.54 -5.72 18.06
C SER A 349 -2.94 -5.37 19.42
N VAL A 350 -3.28 -4.23 20.00
CA VAL A 350 -2.73 -3.77 21.29
C VAL A 350 -3.85 -3.43 22.26
N MET A 351 -3.82 -4.06 23.42
CA MET A 351 -4.60 -3.73 24.61
C MET A 351 -3.64 -3.19 25.67
N ASP A 352 -3.34 -1.89 25.56
CA ASP A 352 -2.45 -1.21 26.49
C ASP A 352 -3.26 -0.41 27.52
N MET A 353 -3.26 -0.91 28.77
CA MET A 353 -3.85 -0.29 29.95
C MET A 353 -2.78 0.22 30.92
N GLY A 354 -1.51 0.19 30.52
CA GLY A 354 -0.39 0.59 31.35
C GLY A 354 -0.21 2.11 31.41
N VAL A 355 0.38 2.57 32.51
CA VAL A 355 0.88 3.95 32.65
C VAL A 355 2.39 3.91 32.61
N TYR A 356 3.01 4.64 31.68
CA TYR A 356 4.46 4.63 31.53
C TYR A 356 5.11 5.77 32.31
N THR A 357 6.03 5.45 33.22
CA THR A 357 6.69 6.45 34.07
C THR A 357 7.86 7.15 33.39
N ASN A 358 8.34 6.61 32.26
CA ASN A 358 9.47 7.16 31.50
C ASN A 358 9.20 7.20 29.99
N ILE A 359 9.28 6.05 29.30
CA ILE A 359 9.10 5.96 27.84
C ILE A 359 7.93 5.00 27.54
N LYS A 360 7.01 5.43 26.66
CA LYS A 360 5.98 4.55 26.09
C LYS A 360 6.54 3.88 24.82
N PRO A 361 6.34 2.56 24.61
CA PRO A 361 6.71 1.91 23.36
C PRO A 361 5.89 2.37 22.17
N TYR A 362 6.43 2.16 20.96
CA TYR A 362 5.67 2.35 19.73
C TYR A 362 5.00 1.05 19.30
N TYR A 363 3.72 1.16 18.99
CA TYR A 363 2.92 0.15 18.33
C TYR A 363 2.20 0.77 17.13
N PRO A 364 1.74 -0.01 16.14
CA PRO A 364 0.81 0.46 15.13
C PRO A 364 -0.47 0.92 15.82
N THR A 365 -0.68 2.23 15.93
CA THR A 365 -1.87 2.82 16.56
C THR A 365 -2.74 3.49 15.48
N GLU A 366 -4.06 3.37 15.62
CA GLU A 366 -5.01 4.19 14.87
C GLU A 366 -5.15 5.55 15.54
N THR A 367 -4.05 6.31 15.57
CA THR A 367 -4.14 7.72 15.95
C THR A 367 -4.91 8.44 14.84
N PRO A 368 -6.06 9.09 15.11
CA PRO A 368 -6.86 9.73 14.08
C PRO A 368 -6.08 10.86 13.42
N MET A 369 -5.54 10.60 12.23
CA MET A 369 -4.91 11.57 11.36
C MET A 369 -5.92 12.02 10.30
N LEU A 370 -5.57 13.06 9.54
CA LEU A 370 -6.42 13.57 8.45
C LEU A 370 -6.62 12.51 7.37
N LYS A 371 -7.76 12.45 6.71
CA LYS A 371 -8.04 11.44 5.65
C LYS A 371 -7.72 11.98 4.25
N GLY A 372 -7.68 13.29 4.11
CA GLY A 372 -7.38 13.98 2.88
C GLY A 372 -7.44 15.50 3.04
N ALA A 373 -7.18 16.21 1.96
CA ALA A 373 -7.20 17.67 1.96
C ALA A 373 -8.61 18.24 2.18
N SER A 374 -9.66 17.45 1.92
CA SER A 374 -11.05 17.80 2.25
C SER A 374 -11.23 18.09 3.74
N ASN A 375 -10.41 17.50 4.60
CA ASN A 375 -10.47 17.71 6.06
C ASN A 375 -9.85 19.02 6.52
N ILE A 376 -9.25 19.81 5.63
CA ILE A 376 -8.52 21.03 5.99
C ILE A 376 -9.27 22.24 5.43
N ALA A 377 -9.59 23.23 6.25
CA ALA A 377 -10.28 24.45 5.82
C ALA A 377 -9.64 25.72 6.39
N PHE A 378 -9.81 26.83 5.66
CA PHE A 378 -9.35 28.14 6.10
C PHE A 378 -10.13 28.59 7.34
N VAL A 379 -9.40 29.14 8.32
CA VAL A 379 -9.99 29.70 9.54
C VAL A 379 -9.90 31.22 9.50
N LYS A 380 -8.68 31.75 9.40
CA LYS A 380 -8.45 33.18 9.58
C LYS A 380 -7.15 33.64 8.95
N ASN A 381 -7.17 34.85 8.40
CA ASN A 381 -5.98 35.59 8.05
C ASN A 381 -5.46 36.33 9.29
N ILE A 382 -4.16 36.18 9.60
CA ILE A 382 -3.54 36.79 10.76
C ILE A 382 -3.01 38.18 10.40
N ALA A 383 -3.44 39.18 11.17
CA ALA A 383 -2.89 40.53 11.09
C ALA A 383 -1.56 40.60 11.88
N TYR A 384 -0.48 40.96 11.20
CA TYR A 384 0.87 41.02 11.77
C TYR A 384 1.53 42.40 11.55
N ASP A 385 2.57 42.68 12.34
CA ASP A 385 3.28 43.97 12.41
C ASP A 385 4.03 44.28 11.11
N ALA A 386 4.24 45.55 10.77
CA ALA A 386 4.77 46.04 9.49
C ALA A 386 6.11 45.42 9.01
N GLU A 387 6.92 44.93 9.95
CA GLU A 387 8.23 44.34 9.68
C GLU A 387 8.19 42.85 9.28
N VAL A 388 7.11 42.13 9.59
CA VAL A 388 6.96 40.69 9.31
C VAL A 388 6.92 40.42 7.80
N ASN A 389 7.56 39.35 7.35
CA ASN A 389 7.47 38.89 5.97
C ASN A 389 6.66 37.61 5.82
N GLN A 390 6.92 36.62 6.68
CA GLN A 390 6.30 35.30 6.62
C GLN A 390 6.15 34.69 8.02
N CYS A 391 5.21 33.75 8.16
CA CYS A 391 5.17 32.84 9.30
C CYS A 391 6.23 31.75 9.15
N GLN A 392 6.57 31.12 10.27
CA GLN A 392 7.43 29.95 10.33
C GLN A 392 6.86 28.96 11.37
N GLY A 393 7.47 28.81 12.55
CA GLY A 393 7.00 27.90 13.59
C GLY A 393 5.61 28.20 14.17
N PHE A 394 4.90 27.15 14.61
CA PHE A 394 3.56 27.23 15.16
C PHE A 394 3.28 26.10 16.16
N THR A 395 2.86 26.43 17.37
CA THR A 395 2.53 25.43 18.39
C THR A 395 1.37 25.86 19.29
N TYR A 396 0.89 24.96 20.14
CA TYR A 396 -0.17 25.24 21.10
C TYR A 396 0.34 25.11 22.54
N ASN A 397 0.30 26.23 23.28
CA ASN A 397 0.60 26.26 24.70
C ASN A 397 -0.66 25.91 25.50
N SER A 398 -0.75 24.66 25.95
CA SER A 398 -1.92 24.16 26.69
C SER A 398 -2.05 24.71 28.11
N LYS A 399 -0.99 25.27 28.69
CA LYS A 399 -1.05 25.89 30.03
C LYS A 399 -1.67 27.27 29.99
N LYS A 400 -1.26 28.10 29.00
CA LYS A 400 -1.82 29.45 28.78
C LYS A 400 -3.09 29.45 27.94
N ASN A 401 -3.43 28.32 27.31
CA ASN A 401 -4.54 28.20 26.37
C ASN A 401 -4.43 29.21 25.22
N VAL A 402 -3.28 29.22 24.53
CA VAL A 402 -2.98 30.08 23.38
C VAL A 402 -2.20 29.31 22.31
N PHE A 403 -2.41 29.66 21.05
CA PHE A 403 -1.45 29.29 20.00
C PHE A 403 -0.27 30.26 20.02
N VAL A 404 0.91 29.77 19.69
CA VAL A 404 2.13 30.57 19.55
C VAL A 404 2.59 30.47 18.12
N LEU A 405 2.66 31.61 17.43
CA LEU A 405 3.05 31.73 16.02
C LEU A 405 4.35 32.53 15.92
N ALA A 406 5.40 31.93 15.37
CA ALA A 406 6.59 32.67 14.97
C ALA A 406 6.43 33.25 13.58
N CYS A 407 6.88 34.50 13.45
CA CYS A 407 7.03 35.20 12.20
C CYS A 407 8.43 35.81 12.13
N ILE A 408 8.99 35.86 10.93
CA ILE A 408 10.30 36.47 10.69
C ILE A 408 10.13 37.83 9.99
N ASN A 409 11.01 38.77 10.29
CA ASN A 409 11.03 40.05 9.59
C ASN A 409 11.52 39.91 8.13
N GLY A 410 11.28 40.93 7.30
CA GLY A 410 11.70 40.95 5.89
C GLY A 410 13.20 40.88 5.64
N GLU A 411 14.03 41.19 6.65
CA GLU A 411 15.48 41.07 6.57
C GLU A 411 15.99 39.66 6.92
N GLY A 412 15.12 38.79 7.47
CA GLY A 412 15.51 37.44 7.88
C GLY A 412 16.38 37.39 9.15
N THR A 413 16.29 38.39 10.02
CA THR A 413 17.20 38.61 11.16
C THR A 413 16.51 38.55 12.52
N ASN A 414 15.23 38.94 12.59
CA ASN A 414 14.47 39.08 13.83
C ASN A 414 13.25 38.15 13.82
N GLN A 415 13.02 37.49 14.95
CA GLN A 415 11.85 36.65 15.18
C GLN A 415 10.81 37.40 16.02
N ILE A 416 9.55 37.23 15.68
CA ILE A 416 8.40 37.84 16.35
C ILE A 416 7.43 36.72 16.67
N LEU A 417 7.20 36.49 17.96
CA LEU A 417 6.26 35.48 18.44
C LEU A 417 4.95 36.17 18.82
N TYR A 418 3.86 35.68 18.26
CA TYR A 418 2.50 36.09 18.58
C TYR A 418 1.82 35.01 19.42
N GLU A 419 1.20 35.41 20.52
CA GLU A 419 0.22 34.57 21.19
C GLU A 419 -1.16 34.88 20.59
N LEU A 420 -1.87 33.85 20.14
CA LEU A 420 -3.18 33.94 19.52
C LEU A 420 -4.21 33.25 20.41
N ASN A 421 -5.34 33.92 20.63
CA ASN A 421 -6.48 33.32 21.30
C ASN A 421 -7.01 32.12 20.47
N PRO A 422 -7.27 30.94 21.07
CA PRO A 422 -7.59 29.73 20.32
C PRO A 422 -8.97 29.74 19.65
N ASP A 423 -9.90 30.56 20.13
CA ASP A 423 -11.25 30.66 19.57
C ASP A 423 -11.32 31.68 18.43
N THR A 424 -10.59 32.79 18.57
CA THR A 424 -10.72 33.96 17.68
C THR A 424 -9.51 34.19 16.79
N PHE A 425 -8.37 33.57 17.09
CA PHE A 425 -7.05 33.83 16.50
C PHE A 425 -6.62 35.31 16.52
N GLU A 426 -7.21 36.10 17.42
CA GLU A 426 -6.75 37.46 17.70
C GLU A 426 -5.46 37.45 18.51
N LYS A 427 -4.59 38.42 18.25
CA LYS A 427 -3.34 38.58 18.99
C LYS A 427 -3.62 38.99 20.44
N VAL A 428 -3.13 38.20 21.38
CA VAL A 428 -3.19 38.48 22.82
C VAL A 428 -1.82 38.74 23.43
N GLY A 429 -0.74 38.46 22.69
CA GLY A 429 0.64 38.75 23.09
C GLY A 429 1.55 38.95 21.87
N THR A 430 2.62 39.72 22.02
CA THR A 430 3.63 39.96 20.97
C THR A 430 5.00 40.12 21.61
N TYR A 431 5.97 39.34 21.13
CA TYR A 431 7.31 39.24 21.70
C TYR A 431 8.33 39.29 20.59
N LYS A 432 9.32 40.19 20.67
CA LYS A 432 10.31 40.42 19.62
C LYS A 432 11.68 39.97 20.07
N PHE A 433 12.39 39.27 19.19
CA PHE A 433 13.72 38.74 19.41
C PHE A 433 14.66 39.21 18.31
N THR A 434 15.68 39.95 18.73
CA THR A 434 16.73 40.50 17.84
C THR A 434 18.07 39.79 18.03
N ASP A 435 18.16 38.87 19.00
CA ASP A 435 19.33 38.02 19.20
C ASP A 435 19.37 36.95 18.11
N SER A 436 19.92 37.35 16.97
CA SER A 436 19.89 36.52 15.78
C SER A 436 20.81 35.28 15.90
N GLU A 437 21.73 35.23 16.86
CA GLU A 437 22.58 34.06 17.14
C GLU A 437 21.80 32.97 17.85
N ARG A 438 21.01 33.35 18.88
CA ARG A 438 20.16 32.38 19.56
C ARG A 438 18.88 32.12 18.79
N LEU A 439 18.21 33.12 18.22
CA LEU A 439 16.91 32.96 17.55
C LEU A 439 16.76 33.85 16.31
N GLY A 440 17.57 33.61 15.28
CA GLY A 440 17.43 34.32 14.00
C GLY A 440 16.49 33.66 12.99
N HIS A 441 16.26 32.35 13.12
CA HIS A 441 15.41 31.58 12.22
C HIS A 441 14.64 30.54 13.04
N CYS A 442 13.33 30.42 12.86
CA CYS A 442 12.49 29.49 13.61
C CYS A 442 11.82 28.54 12.62
N ASN A 443 12.48 27.45 12.21
CA ASN A 443 11.92 26.58 11.18
C ASN A 443 10.59 25.95 11.63
N THR A 444 10.59 25.44 12.87
CA THR A 444 9.40 24.89 13.55
C THR A 444 9.57 25.07 15.05
N MET A 445 8.48 24.94 15.80
CA MET A 445 8.52 25.00 17.26
C MET A 445 7.55 24.02 17.90
N THR A 446 7.83 23.61 19.13
CA THR A 446 6.93 22.73 19.88
C THR A 446 6.89 23.05 21.36
N TYR A 447 5.71 22.92 21.97
CA TYR A 447 5.49 23.13 23.39
C TYR A 447 5.52 21.81 24.15
N ASN A 448 6.41 21.71 25.15
CA ASN A 448 6.43 20.59 26.07
C ASN A 448 5.71 20.96 27.38
N ARG A 449 4.53 20.34 27.59
CA ARG A 449 3.70 20.56 28.79
C ARG A 449 4.31 20.10 30.10
N PHE A 450 5.31 19.21 30.08
CA PHE A 450 5.97 18.70 31.27
C PHE A 450 7.10 19.59 31.76
N THR A 451 7.77 20.31 30.84
CA THR A 451 8.82 21.29 31.19
C THR A 451 8.33 22.73 31.19
N ASN A 452 7.12 22.98 30.65
CA ASN A 452 6.55 24.32 30.42
C ASN A 452 7.46 25.21 29.56
N LYS A 453 8.01 24.64 28.48
CA LYS A 453 8.95 25.30 27.59
C LYS A 453 8.54 25.12 26.13
N ILE A 454 8.91 26.09 25.32
CA ILE A 454 8.82 26.01 23.86
C ILE A 454 10.24 25.77 23.33
N TYR A 455 10.38 24.73 22.51
CA TYR A 455 11.63 24.37 21.86
C TYR A 455 11.54 24.74 20.39
N ILE A 456 12.50 25.50 19.90
CA ILE A 456 12.53 26.01 18.53
C ILE A 456 13.72 25.40 17.80
N ALA A 457 13.47 24.82 16.62
CA ALA A 457 14.54 24.41 15.72
C ALA A 457 15.03 25.62 14.91
N ASN A 458 16.32 25.95 15.04
CA ASN A 458 16.84 27.16 14.41
C ASN A 458 17.01 27.05 12.88
N GLY A 459 16.79 25.86 12.30
CA GLY A 459 16.73 25.66 10.85
C GLY A 459 18.03 25.97 10.11
N LEU A 460 18.01 26.95 9.20
CA LEU A 460 19.20 27.33 8.42
C LEU A 460 20.26 28.01 9.26
N LYS A 461 19.86 28.86 10.21
CA LYS A 461 20.79 29.60 11.06
C LYS A 461 21.08 28.77 12.30
N ASN A 462 22.33 28.38 12.53
CA ASN A 462 22.70 27.52 13.67
C ASN A 462 21.89 26.21 13.71
N GLY A 463 21.82 25.50 12.58
CA GLY A 463 20.94 24.33 12.40
C GLY A 463 21.19 23.13 13.30
N ASN A 464 22.19 23.13 14.17
CA ASN A 464 22.39 22.13 15.21
C ASN A 464 21.78 22.55 16.56
N ASN A 465 21.28 23.79 16.67
CA ASN A 465 20.82 24.37 17.91
C ASN A 465 19.30 24.36 18.03
N LEU A 466 18.85 24.08 19.24
CA LEU A 466 17.49 24.31 19.69
C LEU A 466 17.47 25.50 20.66
N THR A 467 16.59 26.45 20.42
CA THR A 467 16.35 27.55 21.35
C THR A 467 15.26 27.17 22.34
N VAL A 468 15.51 27.39 23.62
CA VAL A 468 14.58 27.08 24.70
C VAL A 468 13.96 28.36 25.21
N ILE A 469 12.64 28.48 25.06
CA ILE A 469 11.85 29.62 25.53
C ILE A 469 11.02 29.20 26.74
N ASN A 470 11.01 30.03 27.77
CA ASN A 470 10.07 29.92 28.87
C ASN A 470 8.65 30.20 28.36
N ALA A 471 7.73 29.24 28.46
CA ALA A 471 6.40 29.39 27.87
C ALA A 471 5.49 30.39 28.59
N ASP A 472 5.82 30.79 29.83
CA ASP A 472 5.05 31.81 30.57
C ASP A 472 5.50 33.23 30.20
N THR A 473 6.82 33.46 30.18
CA THR A 473 7.43 34.79 30.01
C THR A 473 7.84 35.12 28.57
N MET A 474 7.91 34.11 27.70
CA MET A 474 8.48 34.18 26.35
C MET A 474 9.95 34.64 26.34
N ALA A 475 10.69 34.48 27.43
CA ALA A 475 12.13 34.76 27.45
C ALA A 475 12.95 33.55 26.98
N ILE A 476 14.07 33.80 26.26
CA ILE A 476 15.05 32.75 25.94
C ILE A 476 15.76 32.35 27.25
N GLU A 477 15.64 31.08 27.63
CA GLU A 477 16.30 30.53 28.83
C GLU A 477 17.66 29.90 28.51
N ASN A 478 17.74 29.15 27.41
CA ASN A 478 18.91 28.35 27.08
C ASN A 478 19.00 28.04 25.57
N THR A 479 20.15 27.55 25.14
CA THR A 479 20.36 26.94 23.82
C THR A 479 20.92 25.53 24.01
N ILE A 480 20.33 24.55 23.34
CA ILE A 480 20.79 23.16 23.33
C ILE A 480 21.45 22.90 21.98
N THR A 481 22.69 22.39 21.97
CA THR A 481 23.40 22.03 20.74
C THR A 481 23.43 20.52 20.56
N LEU A 482 22.86 20.02 19.48
CA LEU A 482 22.85 18.60 19.13
C LEU A 482 24.00 18.24 18.18
N GLN A 483 24.38 16.96 18.20
CA GLN A 483 25.48 16.44 17.37
C GLN A 483 25.15 16.50 15.88
N GLU A 484 23.88 16.29 15.52
CA GLU A 484 23.39 16.38 14.16
C GLU A 484 22.55 17.64 13.94
N LYS A 485 22.36 17.99 12.67
CA LYS A 485 21.46 19.07 12.27
C LYS A 485 20.02 18.70 12.64
N VAL A 486 19.32 19.65 13.25
CA VAL A 486 17.89 19.60 13.58
C VAL A 486 17.16 20.53 12.61
N PHE A 487 16.51 19.95 11.62
CA PHE A 487 15.83 20.75 10.59
C PHE A 487 14.52 21.34 11.11
N ASN A 488 13.67 20.46 11.66
CA ASN A 488 12.46 20.79 12.37
C ASN A 488 12.34 19.98 13.67
N ILE A 489 11.35 20.29 14.52
CA ILE A 489 11.14 19.66 15.81
C ILE A 489 9.66 19.62 16.15
N ASP A 490 9.16 18.48 16.62
CA ASP A 490 7.88 18.41 17.34
C ASP A 490 7.95 17.48 18.56
N TYR A 491 7.04 17.61 19.52
CA TYR A 491 6.99 16.84 20.76
C TYR A 491 5.69 16.07 20.89
N ASP A 492 5.80 14.75 21.04
CA ASP A 492 4.68 13.88 21.35
C ASP A 492 4.52 13.75 22.88
N PRO A 493 3.47 14.35 23.49
CA PRO A 493 3.27 14.32 24.92
C PRO A 493 2.71 12.97 25.44
N ILE A 494 2.38 12.03 24.55
CA ILE A 494 1.91 10.68 24.90
C ILE A 494 3.10 9.73 24.99
N THR A 495 4.03 9.79 24.04
CA THR A 495 5.22 8.93 24.03
C THR A 495 6.42 9.55 24.73
N ARG A 496 6.34 10.86 25.05
CA ARG A 496 7.42 11.68 25.63
C ARG A 496 8.67 11.70 24.77
N THR A 497 8.46 11.93 23.47
CA THR A 497 9.54 11.92 22.48
C THR A 497 9.47 13.12 21.58
N TYR A 498 10.63 13.66 21.23
CA TYR A 498 10.75 14.63 20.16
C TYR A 498 11.07 13.94 18.84
N VAL A 499 10.56 14.49 17.74
CA VAL A 499 10.90 14.09 16.38
C VAL A 499 11.60 15.23 15.64
N SER A 500 12.65 14.91 14.89
CA SER A 500 13.19 15.77 13.84
C SER A 500 13.21 15.03 12.51
N ILE A 501 12.73 15.69 11.47
CA ILE A 501 12.56 15.18 10.11
C ILE A 501 13.49 15.98 9.21
N VAL A 502 14.57 15.35 8.76
CA VAL A 502 15.68 16.04 8.08
C VAL A 502 15.74 15.62 6.61
N PRO A 503 15.60 16.54 5.64
CA PRO A 503 15.79 16.22 4.24
C PRO A 503 17.24 15.84 3.94
N ILE A 504 17.44 14.86 3.06
CA ILE A 504 18.77 14.41 2.66
C ILE A 504 19.23 15.19 1.43
N ALA A 505 20.37 15.87 1.54
CA ALA A 505 20.95 16.61 0.43
C ALA A 505 21.20 15.69 -0.79
N GLY A 506 20.75 16.11 -1.96
CA GLY A 506 20.87 15.33 -3.20
C GLY A 506 19.80 14.25 -3.37
N ASN A 507 18.89 14.05 -2.41
CA ASN A 507 17.79 13.11 -2.52
C ASN A 507 16.45 13.76 -2.15
N GLN A 508 15.67 14.09 -3.17
CA GLN A 508 14.40 14.79 -2.99
C GLN A 508 13.32 13.96 -2.30
N ARG A 509 13.47 12.63 -2.22
CA ARG A 509 12.44 11.75 -1.66
C ARG A 509 12.71 11.32 -0.23
N VAL A 510 13.97 11.25 0.20
CA VAL A 510 14.31 10.59 1.46
C VAL A 510 14.46 11.60 2.59
N ARG A 511 13.89 11.26 3.76
CA ARG A 511 14.06 11.97 5.03
C ARG A 511 14.78 11.09 6.04
N THR A 512 15.65 11.69 6.84
CA THR A 512 16.15 11.08 8.09
C THR A 512 15.23 11.50 9.24
N ILE A 513 14.66 10.53 9.93
CA ILE A 513 13.86 10.73 11.14
C ILE A 513 14.75 10.46 12.35
N ASN A 514 14.90 11.45 13.21
CA ASN A 514 15.60 11.33 14.50
C ASN A 514 14.59 11.47 15.64
N LEU A 515 14.66 10.57 16.61
CA LEU A 515 13.80 10.58 17.79
C LEU A 515 14.65 10.83 19.04
N TYR A 516 14.20 11.70 19.93
CA TYR A 516 14.90 12.09 21.16
C TYR A 516 14.01 11.96 22.38
N ASN A 517 14.62 11.76 23.56
CA ASN A 517 13.92 11.84 24.85
C ASN A 517 13.86 13.30 25.38
N ASP A 518 13.30 13.48 26.58
CA ASP A 518 13.19 14.79 27.24
C ASP A 518 14.56 15.47 27.51
N ASP A 519 15.65 14.71 27.58
CA ASP A 519 17.03 15.21 27.73
C ASP A 519 17.73 15.47 26.39
N PHE A 520 17.01 15.38 25.27
CA PHE A 520 17.54 15.44 23.91
C PHE A 520 18.64 14.42 23.59
N LYS A 521 18.64 13.28 24.30
CA LYS A 521 19.43 12.12 23.92
C LYS A 521 18.74 11.39 22.77
N LYS A 522 19.46 11.21 21.66
CA LYS A 522 18.94 10.47 20.49
C LYS A 522 18.63 9.03 20.86
N LEU A 523 17.37 8.66 20.70
CA LEU A 523 16.82 7.32 20.97
C LEU A 523 16.93 6.43 19.73
N LYS A 524 16.58 6.97 18.55
CA LYS A 524 16.49 6.21 17.31
C LYS A 524 16.72 7.12 16.11
N THR A 525 17.28 6.55 15.04
CA THR A 525 17.38 7.20 13.73
C THR A 525 17.05 6.19 12.64
N TYR A 526 16.31 6.62 11.61
CA TYR A 526 16.01 5.81 10.43
C TYR A 526 15.66 6.71 9.25
N GLN A 527 15.72 6.15 8.04
CA GLN A 527 15.37 6.86 6.81
C GLN A 527 14.00 6.43 6.31
N VAL A 528 13.26 7.36 5.72
CA VAL A 528 11.95 7.14 5.11
C VAL A 528 11.96 7.71 3.71
N ASP A 529 11.64 6.87 2.72
CA ASP A 529 11.37 7.32 1.36
C ASP A 529 9.93 7.81 1.28
N TYR A 530 9.75 9.12 1.13
CA TYR A 530 8.44 9.76 1.02
C TYR A 530 7.72 9.43 -0.28
N ILE A 531 8.35 8.73 -1.22
CA ILE A 531 7.81 8.42 -2.56
C ILE A 531 7.27 9.66 -3.30
N TYR A 532 7.69 10.85 -2.88
CA TYR A 532 7.29 12.15 -3.37
C TYR A 532 8.55 13.03 -3.51
N PRO A 533 8.95 13.43 -4.72
CA PRO A 533 10.24 14.07 -4.98
C PRO A 533 10.18 15.58 -4.71
N ASP A 534 10.27 15.95 -3.45
CA ASP A 534 10.30 17.35 -3.00
C ASP A 534 11.27 17.48 -1.83
N MET A 535 12.25 18.37 -1.93
CA MET A 535 13.25 18.56 -0.86
C MET A 535 12.72 19.40 0.31
N ASN A 536 11.62 20.13 0.13
CA ASN A 536 11.08 21.01 1.15
C ASN A 536 10.50 20.18 2.30
N ASN A 537 10.71 20.63 3.52
CA ASN A 537 10.34 19.86 4.71
C ASN A 537 10.14 20.77 5.92
N ASN A 538 9.09 21.59 5.88
CA ASN A 538 8.88 22.64 6.86
C ASN A 538 8.30 22.04 8.14
N GLY A 539 6.98 22.06 8.27
CA GLY A 539 6.26 21.62 9.46
C GLY A 539 6.56 20.18 9.87
N ALA A 540 6.68 19.96 11.17
CA ALA A 540 6.78 18.65 11.78
C ALA A 540 5.63 18.45 12.76
N PHE A 541 5.16 17.22 12.86
CA PHE A 541 4.16 16.86 13.84
C PHE A 541 4.33 15.42 14.30
N MET A 542 4.10 15.17 15.58
CA MET A 542 4.06 13.83 16.15
C MET A 542 2.98 13.70 17.23
N LEU A 543 2.15 12.66 17.12
CA LEU A 543 1.15 12.34 18.12
C LEU A 543 0.96 10.83 18.25
N ASN A 544 1.11 10.33 19.48
CA ASN A 544 1.05 8.91 19.81
C ASN A 544 1.83 8.01 18.83
N GLY A 545 3.04 8.43 18.47
CA GLY A 545 3.93 7.74 17.54
C GLY A 545 3.72 8.06 16.06
N ALA A 546 2.54 8.54 15.65
CA ALA A 546 2.29 8.91 14.25
C ALA A 546 3.03 10.21 13.92
N ILE A 547 3.73 10.24 12.80
CA ILE A 547 4.56 11.37 12.38
C ILE A 547 3.97 11.96 11.10
N MET A 548 3.87 13.28 11.03
CA MET A 548 3.48 14.02 9.84
C MET A 548 4.51 15.11 9.53
N SER A 549 4.82 15.29 8.25
CA SER A 549 5.69 16.35 7.77
C SER A 549 5.01 17.14 6.66
N ALA A 550 5.20 18.45 6.64
CA ALA A 550 4.78 19.30 5.54
C ALA A 550 5.91 19.47 4.51
N THR A 551 5.60 19.17 3.25
CA THR A 551 6.44 19.52 2.09
C THR A 551 5.77 20.63 1.28
N LEU A 552 6.41 21.10 0.21
CA LEU A 552 5.82 22.03 -0.73
C LEU A 552 4.69 21.35 -1.54
N GLY A 553 3.47 21.56 -1.09
CA GLY A 553 2.27 20.99 -1.72
C GLY A 553 1.85 19.62 -1.21
N SER A 554 2.39 19.13 -0.09
CA SER A 554 1.85 17.91 0.52
C SER A 554 2.04 17.83 2.04
N LEU A 555 1.21 17.04 2.70
CA LEU A 555 1.46 16.48 4.02
C LEU A 555 1.76 14.99 3.87
N VAL A 556 2.88 14.53 4.41
CA VAL A 556 3.27 13.11 4.37
C VAL A 556 3.16 12.53 5.77
N GLU A 557 2.31 11.52 5.94
CA GLU A 557 2.19 10.75 7.18
C GLU A 557 3.06 9.50 7.09
N CYS A 558 3.87 9.26 8.11
CA CYS A 558 4.61 8.01 8.28
C CYS A 558 4.41 7.39 9.67
N THR A 559 4.58 6.08 9.72
CA THR A 559 4.63 5.33 10.98
C THR A 559 5.92 5.67 11.75
N PRO A 560 5.94 5.43 13.07
CA PRO A 560 7.19 5.48 13.86
C PRO A 560 8.20 4.37 13.48
N PHE A 561 7.86 3.55 12.48
CA PHE A 561 8.65 2.44 11.95
C PHE A 561 9.27 2.75 10.58
N GLY A 562 8.98 3.94 10.02
CA GLY A 562 9.54 4.39 8.75
C GLY A 562 8.76 3.96 7.51
N THR A 563 7.48 3.65 7.66
CA THR A 563 6.58 3.34 6.54
C THR A 563 5.69 4.54 6.25
N VAL A 564 5.66 5.02 5.00
CA VAL A 564 4.69 6.04 4.58
C VAL A 564 3.28 5.42 4.59
N LYS A 565 2.34 6.06 5.28
CA LYS A 565 0.94 5.63 5.35
C LYS A 565 0.09 6.33 4.30
N GLN A 566 0.27 7.63 4.15
CA GLN A 566 -0.50 8.44 3.22
C GLN A 566 0.23 9.73 2.86
N ILE A 567 -0.16 10.29 1.72
CA ILE A 567 0.28 11.58 1.23
C ILE A 567 -0.97 12.38 0.89
N ILE A 568 -1.15 13.51 1.57
CA ILE A 568 -2.25 14.43 1.34
C ILE A 568 -1.70 15.57 0.49
N GLU A 569 -2.01 15.57 -0.80
CA GLU A 569 -1.66 16.69 -1.68
C GLU A 569 -2.44 17.94 -1.29
N ILE A 570 -1.76 19.08 -1.21
CA ILE A 570 -2.33 20.41 -0.99
C ILE A 570 -1.91 21.36 -2.12
N ASN A 571 -2.52 22.54 -2.22
CA ASN A 571 -2.13 23.54 -3.21
C ASN A 571 -0.64 23.94 -3.01
N ARG A 572 0.16 23.96 -4.08
CA ARG A 572 1.58 24.38 -4.05
C ARG A 572 1.77 25.90 -3.88
N GLU A 573 0.74 26.71 -4.12
CA GLU A 573 0.74 28.15 -3.85
C GLU A 573 0.63 28.47 -2.34
N THR A 574 0.22 27.47 -1.55
CA THR A 574 0.16 27.53 -0.09
C THR A 574 1.26 26.67 0.49
N GLU A 575 2.10 27.27 1.32
CA GLU A 575 3.18 26.59 2.01
C GLU A 575 2.80 26.43 3.48
N ILE A 576 2.60 25.20 3.93
CA ILE A 576 2.39 24.91 5.35
C ILE A 576 3.75 25.00 6.03
N GLU A 577 3.90 26.00 6.89
CA GLU A 577 5.15 26.27 7.59
C GLU A 577 5.29 25.40 8.84
N ASP A 578 4.22 25.27 9.64
CA ASP A 578 4.25 24.42 10.84
C ASP A 578 2.85 23.99 11.30
N ILE A 579 2.79 23.00 12.19
CA ILE A 579 1.59 22.26 12.57
C ILE A 579 1.42 22.28 14.10
N ALA A 580 0.26 22.71 14.58
CA ALA A 580 -0.14 22.63 15.98
C ALA A 580 -1.33 21.68 16.16
N TYR A 581 -1.48 21.11 17.34
CA TYR A 581 -2.62 20.26 17.68
C TYR A 581 -3.35 20.77 18.91
N TYR A 582 -4.67 20.92 18.77
CA TYR A 582 -5.54 21.40 19.83
C TYR A 582 -6.92 20.77 19.73
N ASN A 583 -7.40 20.21 20.84
CA ASN A 583 -8.77 19.71 20.99
C ASN A 583 -9.22 18.75 19.86
N GLY A 584 -8.37 17.77 19.51
CA GLY A 584 -8.69 16.79 18.47
C GLY A 584 -8.44 17.25 17.03
N LYS A 585 -7.99 18.49 16.84
CA LYS A 585 -7.83 19.11 15.52
C LYS A 585 -6.41 19.58 15.29
N PHE A 586 -6.03 19.55 14.01
CA PHE A 586 -4.78 20.06 13.51
C PHE A 586 -4.97 21.52 13.14
N TYR A 587 -3.98 22.36 13.39
CA TYR A 587 -3.98 23.75 12.97
C TYR A 587 -2.67 24.04 12.26
N PHE A 588 -2.76 24.74 11.14
CA PHE A 588 -1.63 24.96 10.26
C PHE A 588 -1.35 26.45 10.16
N ALA A 589 -0.10 26.84 10.39
CA ALA A 589 0.38 28.14 9.96
C ALA A 589 0.77 28.04 8.48
N VAL A 590 0.11 28.82 7.64
CA VAL A 590 0.22 28.74 6.19
C VAL A 590 0.69 30.07 5.63
N LEU A 591 1.76 30.01 4.85
CA LEU A 591 2.24 31.10 4.03
C LEU A 591 1.56 31.04 2.66
N THR A 592 0.77 32.06 2.34
CA THR A 592 0.20 32.24 1.00
C THR A 592 0.99 33.33 0.28
N GLN A 593 1.71 32.95 -0.77
CA GLN A 593 2.58 33.88 -1.48
C GLN A 593 1.76 34.93 -2.27
N LYS A 594 2.13 36.22 -2.14
CA LYS A 594 1.53 37.30 -2.94
C LYS A 594 2.60 38.01 -3.74
N LEU A 595 2.42 38.04 -5.06
CA LEU A 595 3.35 38.72 -5.95
C LEU A 595 3.37 40.22 -5.63
N ASN A 596 4.56 40.79 -5.42
CA ASN A 596 4.80 42.21 -5.16
C ASN A 596 4.05 42.80 -3.94
N LYS A 597 3.62 41.96 -3.00
CA LYS A 597 3.01 42.35 -1.73
C LYS A 597 3.58 41.50 -0.60
N ARG A 598 3.39 41.91 0.64
CA ARG A 598 3.75 41.09 1.81
C ARG A 598 2.96 39.78 1.77
N HIS A 599 3.63 38.67 2.07
CA HIS A 599 3.01 37.36 2.02
C HIS A 599 1.89 37.26 3.04
N GLN A 600 0.81 36.58 2.69
CA GLN A 600 -0.30 36.45 3.60
C GLN A 600 -0.03 35.29 4.58
N VAL A 601 -0.31 35.52 5.87
CA VAL A 601 -0.20 34.51 6.92
C VAL A 601 -1.61 34.07 7.30
N ASP A 602 -1.92 32.81 7.03
CA ASP A 602 -3.23 32.23 7.21
C ASP A 602 -3.18 31.07 8.21
N ILE A 603 -4.25 30.89 8.97
CA ILE A 603 -4.47 29.71 9.78
C ILE A 603 -5.52 28.84 9.12
N TYR A 604 -5.21 27.55 8.99
CA TYR A 604 -6.14 26.51 8.58
C TYR A 604 -6.39 25.54 9.73
N VAL A 605 -7.55 24.90 9.73
CA VAL A 605 -7.90 23.81 10.67
C VAL A 605 -8.08 22.53 9.89
N GLY A 606 -7.48 21.46 10.36
CA GLY A 606 -7.68 20.08 9.93
C GLY A 606 -8.52 19.31 10.94
N ASP A 607 -9.67 18.79 10.53
CA ASP A 607 -10.54 17.96 11.36
C ASP A 607 -10.62 16.53 10.80
N PRO A 608 -9.98 15.52 11.44
CA PRO A 608 -10.00 14.12 10.99
C PRO A 608 -11.40 13.52 10.80
N ASN A 609 -12.41 14.11 11.44
CA ASN A 609 -13.77 13.59 11.47
C ASN A 609 -14.74 14.40 10.61
N TYR A 610 -14.26 15.42 9.88
CA TYR A 610 -15.13 16.31 9.13
C TYR A 610 -14.54 16.67 7.77
N ASP A 611 -15.32 16.52 6.71
CA ASP A 611 -14.97 17.02 5.38
C ASP A 611 -15.58 18.41 5.19
N PHE A 612 -14.73 19.40 4.94
CA PHE A 612 -15.16 20.76 4.66
C PHE A 612 -15.49 20.93 3.19
N GLU A 613 -16.65 21.51 2.90
CA GLU A 613 -16.97 21.95 1.55
C GLU A 613 -15.89 22.92 1.06
N ASN A 614 -15.56 23.98 1.79
CA ASN A 614 -14.52 24.95 1.41
C ASN A 614 -13.10 24.51 1.79
N SER A 615 -12.73 23.27 1.49
CA SER A 615 -11.42 22.74 1.83
C SER A 615 -10.25 23.47 1.16
N ILE A 616 -9.04 23.29 1.70
CA ILE A 616 -7.78 23.85 1.17
C ILE A 616 -7.58 23.45 -0.31
N ASN A 617 -8.13 22.29 -0.73
CA ASN A 617 -8.11 21.83 -2.12
C ASN A 617 -9.34 22.20 -2.94
N MET A 618 -10.47 22.62 -2.37
CA MET A 618 -11.54 23.24 -3.17
C MET A 618 -11.12 24.61 -3.73
N GLN A 619 -10.13 25.27 -3.12
CA GLN A 619 -9.43 26.39 -3.78
C GLN A 619 -8.63 25.92 -5.03
N ARG A 620 -8.11 24.68 -5.01
CA ARG A 620 -7.58 23.97 -6.20
C ARG A 620 -8.67 23.82 -7.26
N LEU A 621 -9.91 23.48 -6.91
CA LEU A 621 -11.03 23.33 -7.87
C LEU A 621 -11.51 24.65 -8.47
N LYS A 622 -11.35 25.80 -7.78
CA LYS A 622 -11.62 27.11 -8.37
C LYS A 622 -10.64 27.48 -9.49
N ASN A 623 -9.43 26.93 -9.47
CA ASN A 623 -8.36 27.26 -10.42
C ASN A 623 -7.91 26.08 -11.32
N LEU A 624 -8.33 24.84 -11.04
CA LEU A 624 -8.05 23.66 -11.87
C LEU A 624 -9.19 23.39 -12.85
N ASP A 625 -8.96 23.92 -14.04
CA ASP A 625 -9.70 23.77 -15.30
C ASP A 625 -9.98 22.33 -15.79
N TYR A 626 -9.71 21.28 -15.01
CA TYR A 626 -9.54 19.92 -15.55
C TYR A 626 -10.78 19.04 -15.40
N LEU A 627 -11.60 19.20 -14.37
CA LEU A 627 -12.84 18.42 -14.19
C LEU A 627 -13.91 19.29 -13.52
N GLY A 628 -14.48 20.21 -14.29
CA GLY A 628 -15.69 20.91 -13.86
C GLY A 628 -16.84 19.91 -13.73
N LEU A 629 -17.51 19.89 -12.57
CA LEU A 629 -18.67 19.06 -12.26
C LEU A 629 -19.92 19.34 -13.15
N GLY A 630 -19.79 20.21 -14.16
CA GLY A 630 -20.83 20.59 -15.12
C GLY A 630 -20.43 20.43 -16.59
N GLY A 631 -19.39 19.65 -16.90
CA GLY A 631 -18.85 19.51 -18.25
C GLY A 631 -17.86 20.62 -18.60
N GLY A 632 -16.62 20.25 -18.89
CA GLY A 632 -15.53 21.14 -19.26
C GLY A 632 -14.43 20.39 -20.02
N LYS A 633 -13.57 21.13 -20.73
CA LYS A 633 -12.47 20.56 -21.53
C LYS A 633 -11.31 20.19 -20.59
N MET A 634 -10.92 18.92 -20.56
CA MET A 634 -9.68 18.51 -19.90
C MET A 634 -8.46 19.12 -20.61
N LYS A 635 -7.52 19.69 -19.86
CA LYS A 635 -6.17 19.99 -20.37
C LYS A 635 -5.28 18.75 -20.12
N GLY A 636 -4.27 18.50 -20.95
CA GLY A 636 -3.31 17.39 -20.75
C GLY A 636 -3.83 15.95 -21.03
N PRO A 637 -2.90 14.98 -21.13
CA PRO A 637 -3.25 13.58 -21.38
C PRO A 637 -3.74 12.86 -20.12
N ILE A 638 -4.72 11.98 -20.25
CA ILE A 638 -5.09 11.00 -19.23
C ILE A 638 -4.20 9.78 -19.41
N ILE A 639 -3.37 9.44 -18.41
CA ILE A 639 -2.51 8.25 -18.41
C ILE A 639 -3.01 7.31 -17.32
N MET A 640 -3.44 6.11 -17.72
CA MET A 640 -3.93 5.07 -16.81
C MET A 640 -2.95 3.89 -16.79
N PRO A 641 -2.73 3.23 -15.64
CA PRO A 641 -1.96 1.99 -15.58
C PRO A 641 -2.58 0.88 -16.43
N ASN A 642 -1.78 -0.11 -16.84
CA ASN A 642 -2.28 -1.27 -17.58
C ASN A 642 -3.40 -1.98 -16.80
N ASN A 643 -4.40 -2.50 -17.51
CA ASN A 643 -5.60 -3.15 -16.96
C ASN A 643 -6.47 -2.25 -16.05
N THR A 644 -6.34 -0.93 -16.16
CA THR A 644 -7.21 0.04 -15.46
C THR A 644 -8.28 0.55 -16.43
N SER A 645 -9.56 0.54 -16.00
CA SER A 645 -10.69 0.93 -16.84
C SER A 645 -11.27 2.30 -16.46
N VAL A 646 -11.63 3.09 -17.48
CA VAL A 646 -12.66 4.14 -17.33
C VAL A 646 -14.01 3.42 -17.22
N GLN A 647 -14.78 3.73 -16.17
CA GLN A 647 -16.07 3.09 -15.93
C GLN A 647 -17.24 4.06 -16.10
N VAL A 648 -18.37 3.53 -16.52
CA VAL A 648 -19.65 4.22 -16.64
C VAL A 648 -20.73 3.41 -15.93
N VAL A 649 -21.74 4.06 -15.35
CA VAL A 649 -22.85 3.36 -14.69
C VAL A 649 -24.06 3.28 -15.62
N ASP A 650 -24.75 2.14 -15.63
CA ASP A 650 -26.02 2.00 -16.33
C ASP A 650 -27.20 2.59 -15.53
N THR A 651 -28.39 2.53 -16.11
CA THR A 651 -29.62 3.04 -15.48
C THR A 651 -30.04 2.27 -14.22
N LYS A 652 -29.43 1.12 -13.94
CA LYS A 652 -29.62 0.30 -12.74
C LYS A 652 -28.53 0.55 -11.69
N GLY A 653 -27.55 1.41 -11.99
CA GLY A 653 -26.43 1.74 -11.13
C GLY A 653 -25.27 0.74 -11.20
N SER A 654 -25.31 -0.24 -12.10
CA SER A 654 -24.19 -1.18 -12.29
C SER A 654 -23.07 -0.50 -13.07
N ALA A 655 -21.82 -0.67 -12.60
CA ALA A 655 -20.64 -0.08 -13.24
C ALA A 655 -20.11 -0.98 -14.36
N HIS A 656 -19.74 -0.36 -15.47
CA HIS A 656 -19.33 -1.01 -16.72
C HIS A 656 -18.03 -0.44 -17.27
N HIS A 657 -17.18 -1.27 -17.88
CA HIS A 657 -15.99 -0.77 -18.59
C HIS A 657 -16.39 0.00 -19.85
N ALA A 658 -15.95 1.26 -19.96
CA ALA A 658 -16.09 2.05 -21.17
C ALA A 658 -14.85 1.91 -22.07
N VAL A 659 -13.65 2.11 -21.51
CA VAL A 659 -12.38 1.90 -22.20
C VAL A 659 -11.28 1.47 -21.22
N LYS A 660 -10.39 0.57 -21.64
CA LYS A 660 -9.18 0.19 -20.89
C LYS A 660 -8.03 -0.22 -21.81
N MET A 661 -6.81 -0.23 -21.26
CA MET A 661 -5.69 -0.98 -21.84
C MET A 661 -5.69 -2.39 -21.23
N SER A 662 -5.67 -3.43 -22.04
CA SER A 662 -5.69 -4.82 -21.56
C SER A 662 -4.29 -5.36 -21.32
N THR A 663 -4.20 -6.52 -20.64
CA THR A 663 -2.94 -7.20 -20.36
C THR A 663 -2.19 -7.65 -21.62
N GLY A 664 -2.85 -7.65 -22.78
CA GLY A 664 -2.23 -7.88 -24.09
C GLY A 664 -1.85 -6.60 -24.82
N ASP A 665 -1.70 -5.48 -24.10
CA ASP A 665 -1.37 -4.14 -24.60
C ASP A 665 -2.30 -3.67 -25.74
N SER A 666 -3.57 -4.05 -25.64
CA SER A 666 -4.62 -3.69 -26.59
C SER A 666 -5.63 -2.74 -25.95
N ILE A 667 -6.10 -1.74 -26.70
CA ILE A 667 -7.21 -0.88 -26.26
C ILE A 667 -8.53 -1.63 -26.46
N GLU A 668 -9.28 -1.80 -25.38
CA GLU A 668 -10.59 -2.46 -25.38
C GLU A 668 -11.69 -1.42 -25.10
N PHE A 669 -12.74 -1.42 -25.93
CA PHE A 669 -13.94 -0.57 -25.77
C PHE A 669 -15.15 -1.44 -25.40
N GLY A 670 -15.79 -1.13 -24.27
CA GLY A 670 -16.95 -1.86 -23.74
C GLY A 670 -16.61 -3.10 -22.89
N MET A 671 -17.64 -3.88 -22.54
CA MET A 671 -17.56 -5.09 -21.71
C MET A 671 -18.46 -6.20 -22.26
N SER A 672 -18.25 -7.46 -21.86
CA SER A 672 -18.96 -8.62 -22.43
C SER A 672 -20.44 -8.71 -22.05
N ASP A 673 -20.87 -8.01 -21.00
CA ASP A 673 -22.22 -8.02 -20.47
C ASP A 673 -23.07 -6.82 -20.94
N ASN A 674 -22.49 -5.92 -21.74
CA ASN A 674 -23.19 -4.74 -22.24
C ASN A 674 -22.98 -4.53 -23.76
N ARG A 675 -23.93 -3.80 -24.36
CA ARG A 675 -23.88 -3.49 -25.80
C ARG A 675 -23.07 -2.21 -26.02
N THR A 676 -21.99 -2.32 -26.79
CA THR A 676 -21.21 -1.15 -27.26
C THR A 676 -21.79 -0.60 -28.57
N ILE A 677 -22.08 0.71 -28.60
CA ILE A 677 -22.61 1.40 -29.80
C ILE A 677 -21.74 2.63 -30.07
N PHE A 678 -21.18 2.73 -31.27
CA PHE A 678 -20.50 3.95 -31.76
C PHE A 678 -21.49 4.81 -32.54
N LEU A 679 -21.72 6.04 -32.08
CA LEU A 679 -22.62 7.00 -32.73
C LEU A 679 -21.82 7.95 -33.62
N GLY A 680 -22.08 7.92 -34.94
CA GLY A 680 -21.44 8.79 -35.93
C GLY A 680 -21.82 8.40 -37.36
N THR A 681 -21.55 9.26 -38.34
CA THR A 681 -21.87 9.01 -39.76
C THR A 681 -20.90 8.06 -40.46
N SER A 682 -19.73 7.80 -39.86
CA SER A 682 -18.71 6.89 -40.39
C SER A 682 -17.72 6.47 -39.30
N ILE A 683 -17.17 5.26 -39.40
CA ILE A 683 -16.03 4.79 -38.61
C ILE A 683 -14.86 4.46 -39.55
N GLY A 684 -13.65 4.88 -39.19
CA GLY A 684 -12.48 4.78 -40.06
C GLY A 684 -11.23 4.30 -39.32
N TYR A 685 -10.42 3.51 -40.02
CA TYR A 685 -9.09 3.08 -39.60
C TYR A 685 -8.04 3.91 -40.34
N TYR A 686 -7.13 4.56 -39.60
CA TYR A 686 -6.01 5.30 -40.19
C TYR A 686 -4.77 4.41 -40.28
N ASP A 687 -4.24 4.25 -41.50
CA ASP A 687 -2.98 3.56 -41.76
C ASP A 687 -1.86 4.60 -41.91
N ALA A 688 -1.00 4.71 -40.90
CA ALA A 688 0.09 5.69 -40.87
C ALA A 688 1.12 5.47 -42.01
N ASN A 689 1.37 4.22 -42.41
CA ASN A 689 2.33 3.90 -43.47
C ASN A 689 1.85 4.38 -44.84
N LYS A 690 0.53 4.39 -45.05
CA LYS A 690 -0.10 4.89 -46.27
C LYS A 690 -0.57 6.33 -46.16
N ASN A 691 -0.45 6.94 -44.97
CA ASN A 691 -0.99 8.25 -44.63
C ASN A 691 -2.44 8.44 -45.10
N LYS A 692 -3.29 7.42 -44.86
CA LYS A 692 -4.66 7.37 -45.41
C LYS A 692 -5.64 6.75 -44.42
N ILE A 693 -6.86 7.28 -44.41
CA ILE A 693 -8.01 6.73 -43.66
C ILE A 693 -8.80 5.78 -44.58
N PHE A 694 -9.07 4.58 -44.08
CA PHE A 694 -9.95 3.59 -44.68
C PHE A 694 -11.26 3.53 -43.91
N ARG A 695 -12.39 3.57 -44.62
CA ARG A 695 -13.71 3.32 -44.01
C ARG A 695 -13.78 1.87 -43.55
N ILE A 696 -14.29 1.64 -42.34
CA ILE A 696 -14.67 0.31 -41.86
C ILE A 696 -16.08 0.01 -42.39
N LEU A 697 -16.23 -1.17 -43.00
CA LEU A 697 -17.48 -1.59 -43.62
C LEU A 697 -18.50 -1.99 -42.56
N THR A 698 -19.74 -1.56 -42.74
CA THR A 698 -20.89 -1.90 -41.87
C THR A 698 -21.72 -3.01 -42.50
N GLU A 699 -22.66 -3.60 -41.74
CA GLU A 699 -23.64 -4.54 -42.30
C GLU A 699 -24.49 -3.90 -43.41
N ASP A 700 -24.79 -2.59 -43.31
CA ASP A 700 -25.47 -1.84 -44.36
C ASP A 700 -24.63 -1.75 -45.63
N ASP A 701 -23.32 -1.61 -45.52
CA ASP A 701 -22.40 -1.64 -46.68
C ASP A 701 -22.45 -2.99 -47.40
N ALA A 702 -22.78 -4.08 -46.71
CA ALA A 702 -22.95 -5.43 -47.27
C ALA A 702 -24.41 -5.79 -47.58
N SER A 703 -25.34 -4.85 -47.42
CA SER A 703 -26.77 -5.06 -47.68
C SER A 703 -27.11 -4.98 -49.17
N SER A 704 -28.35 -5.32 -49.54
CA SER A 704 -28.86 -5.18 -50.92
C SER A 704 -28.90 -3.74 -51.43
N THR A 705 -28.76 -2.76 -50.54
CA THR A 705 -28.68 -1.32 -50.84
C THR A 705 -27.30 -0.73 -50.58
N GLY A 706 -26.35 -1.57 -50.14
CA GLY A 706 -25.00 -1.21 -49.75
C GLY A 706 -24.02 -1.03 -50.91
N THR A 707 -22.79 -0.65 -50.57
CA THR A 707 -21.71 -0.38 -51.54
C THR A 707 -20.97 -1.65 -51.97
N LEU A 708 -21.02 -2.71 -51.14
CA LEU A 708 -20.41 -4.01 -51.45
C LEU A 708 -21.45 -4.90 -52.13
N VAL A 709 -21.08 -5.43 -53.28
CA VAL A 709 -21.87 -6.46 -53.95
C VAL A 709 -21.44 -7.80 -53.36
N SER A 710 -22.37 -8.56 -52.78
CA SER A 710 -22.06 -9.93 -52.33
C SER A 710 -21.52 -10.73 -53.52
N LYS A 711 -20.63 -11.72 -53.32
CA LYS A 711 -20.14 -12.54 -54.45
C LYS A 711 -21.30 -13.13 -55.26
N LYS A 712 -22.37 -13.54 -54.59
CA LYS A 712 -23.59 -14.05 -55.20
C LYS A 712 -24.29 -13.00 -56.08
N ASP A 713 -24.40 -11.76 -55.61
CA ASP A 713 -25.05 -10.67 -56.37
C ASP A 713 -24.14 -10.10 -57.45
N ALA A 714 -22.82 -10.12 -57.24
CA ALA A 714 -21.80 -9.76 -58.22
C ALA A 714 -21.79 -10.78 -59.37
N ASP A 715 -21.81 -12.07 -59.06
CA ASP A 715 -21.89 -13.16 -60.05
C ASP A 715 -23.23 -13.14 -60.81
N LYS A 716 -24.29 -12.58 -60.21
CA LYS A 716 -25.61 -12.43 -60.84
C LYS A 716 -25.73 -11.16 -61.71
N SER A 717 -24.92 -10.14 -61.44
CA SER A 717 -25.01 -8.81 -62.08
C SER A 717 -23.85 -8.50 -63.03
N TYR A 718 -22.74 -9.25 -62.98
CA TYR A 718 -21.54 -9.03 -63.80
C TYR A 718 -21.04 -10.34 -64.41
N LEU A 719 -20.61 -10.29 -65.68
CA LEU A 719 -20.03 -11.45 -66.39
C LEU A 719 -18.68 -11.86 -65.77
N GLY A 720 -18.51 -13.14 -65.44
CA GLY A 720 -17.31 -13.69 -64.83
C GLY A 720 -16.07 -13.63 -65.76
N LYS A 721 -14.88 -13.38 -65.19
CA LYS A 721 -13.63 -13.11 -65.93
C LYS A 721 -12.87 -14.33 -66.49
N THR A 722 -13.46 -15.52 -66.55
CA THR A 722 -12.71 -16.71 -67.00
C THR A 722 -13.54 -17.61 -67.92
N GLY A 723 -13.12 -17.68 -69.17
CA GLY A 723 -13.57 -18.64 -70.19
C GLY A 723 -14.62 -18.09 -71.15
N ASN A 724 -14.60 -18.58 -72.40
CA ASN A 724 -15.69 -18.39 -73.37
C ASN A 724 -17.00 -18.88 -72.73
N GLN A 725 -17.90 -17.96 -72.44
CA GLN A 725 -19.24 -18.29 -71.95
C GLN A 725 -20.23 -18.17 -73.11
N ILE A 726 -20.97 -19.25 -73.36
CA ILE A 726 -22.13 -19.26 -74.25
C ILE A 726 -23.28 -18.64 -73.46
N ILE A 727 -23.85 -17.55 -73.97
CA ILE A 727 -25.02 -16.89 -73.40
C ILE A 727 -26.24 -17.32 -74.21
N ASP A 728 -27.12 -18.14 -73.63
CA ASP A 728 -28.44 -18.43 -74.22
C ASP A 728 -29.36 -17.22 -74.00
N GLY A 729 -29.42 -16.33 -75.00
CA GLY A 729 -30.29 -15.14 -75.02
C GLY A 729 -29.64 -13.89 -75.63
N GLN A 730 -30.44 -12.83 -75.83
CA GLN A 730 -29.95 -11.57 -76.40
C GLN A 730 -28.98 -10.84 -75.45
N VAL A 731 -27.76 -10.56 -75.94
CA VAL A 731 -26.73 -9.80 -75.22
C VAL A 731 -26.82 -8.32 -75.59
N PHE A 732 -27.03 -7.44 -74.60
CA PHE A 732 -27.02 -6.00 -74.78
C PHE A 732 -25.74 -5.39 -74.19
N ALA A 733 -24.93 -4.73 -75.02
CA ALA A 733 -23.72 -4.06 -74.56
C ALA A 733 -23.57 -2.67 -75.15
N THR A 734 -23.13 -1.73 -74.32
CA THR A 734 -23.15 -0.29 -74.61
C THR A 734 -21.91 0.20 -75.37
N LYS A 735 -20.72 -0.43 -75.22
CA LYS A 735 -19.46 -0.12 -75.95
C LYS A 735 -18.53 -1.35 -76.01
N GLY A 736 -17.75 -1.56 -77.07
CA GLY A 736 -16.71 -2.63 -77.14
C GLY A 736 -16.57 -3.37 -78.48
N PHE A 737 -15.75 -4.44 -78.48
CA PHE A 737 -15.62 -5.44 -79.55
C PHE A 737 -16.48 -6.66 -79.22
N PHE A 738 -17.29 -7.16 -80.16
CA PHE A 738 -18.18 -8.31 -79.95
C PHE A 738 -18.03 -9.33 -81.08
N SER A 739 -17.99 -10.61 -80.77
CA SER A 739 -18.01 -11.70 -81.77
C SER A 739 -19.17 -12.66 -81.53
N SER A 740 -19.86 -13.09 -82.59
CA SER A 740 -20.82 -14.20 -82.55
C SER A 740 -20.56 -15.19 -83.69
N GLU A 741 -20.65 -16.48 -83.37
CA GLU A 741 -20.60 -17.59 -84.32
C GLU A 741 -22.00 -17.91 -84.90
N GLU A 742 -23.09 -17.38 -84.31
CA GLU A 742 -24.43 -17.57 -84.85
C GLU A 742 -24.81 -16.46 -85.85
N PRO A 743 -25.19 -16.81 -87.09
CA PRO A 743 -25.63 -15.83 -88.08
C PRO A 743 -26.87 -15.06 -87.61
N GLY A 744 -26.79 -13.73 -87.55
CA GLY A 744 -27.93 -12.85 -87.23
C GLY A 744 -28.29 -12.70 -85.74
N SER A 745 -27.56 -13.34 -84.81
CA SER A 745 -27.90 -13.32 -83.38
C SER A 745 -27.51 -12.05 -82.63
N ILE A 746 -26.67 -11.19 -83.21
CA ILE A 746 -26.36 -9.87 -82.66
C ILE A 746 -27.06 -8.79 -83.50
N ASN A 747 -28.00 -8.08 -82.86
CA ASN A 747 -28.64 -6.89 -83.44
C ASN A 747 -27.58 -5.90 -83.94
N SER A 748 -27.79 -5.34 -85.14
CA SER A 748 -26.96 -4.26 -85.68
C SER A 748 -26.77 -3.14 -84.66
N PRO A 749 -25.59 -2.49 -84.63
CA PRO A 749 -25.19 -1.58 -83.57
C PRO A 749 -26.14 -0.39 -83.52
N THR A 750 -27.10 -0.45 -82.61
CA THR A 750 -27.99 0.68 -82.40
C THR A 750 -27.33 1.69 -81.47
N GLY A 751 -27.13 2.91 -81.97
CA GLY A 751 -26.86 4.11 -81.19
C GLY A 751 -25.45 4.33 -80.63
N SER A 752 -24.40 3.61 -81.05
CA SER A 752 -23.00 3.95 -80.67
C SER A 752 -21.99 3.30 -81.61
N TYR A 753 -20.88 3.97 -81.90
CA TYR A 753 -19.70 3.45 -82.63
C TYR A 753 -19.14 2.14 -82.02
N LYS A 754 -19.58 0.98 -82.53
CA LYS A 754 -19.20 -0.37 -82.04
C LYS A 754 -18.53 -1.18 -83.14
N VAL A 755 -17.57 -2.04 -82.82
CA VAL A 755 -16.99 -3.01 -83.79
C VAL A 755 -17.56 -4.39 -83.50
N LEU A 756 -18.24 -4.99 -84.47
CA LEU A 756 -18.81 -6.34 -84.37
C LEU A 756 -18.14 -7.28 -85.37
N PHE A 757 -17.86 -8.49 -84.94
CA PHE A 757 -17.42 -9.61 -85.77
C PHE A 757 -18.58 -10.61 -85.87
N LYS A 758 -19.08 -10.84 -87.07
CA LYS A 758 -20.20 -11.75 -87.34
C LYS A 758 -19.76 -12.80 -88.35
N GLN A 759 -20.25 -14.02 -88.22
CA GLN A 759 -20.12 -14.99 -89.31
C GLN A 759 -21.12 -14.65 -90.42
N ALA A 760 -20.61 -14.40 -91.63
CA ALA A 760 -21.42 -14.34 -92.84
C ALA A 760 -21.60 -15.74 -93.39
N HIS A 761 -22.83 -16.06 -93.77
CA HIS A 761 -23.15 -17.37 -94.32
C HIS A 761 -24.22 -17.19 -95.41
N LYS A 762 -23.84 -17.48 -96.65
CA LYS A 762 -24.58 -17.22 -97.90
C LYS A 762 -25.96 -17.86 -97.92
N GLN A 763 -26.16 -18.93 -97.15
CA GLN A 763 -27.45 -19.64 -97.03
C GLN A 763 -28.53 -18.84 -96.30
N PHE A 764 -28.20 -17.77 -95.55
CA PHE A 764 -29.17 -17.02 -94.74
C PHE A 764 -29.67 -15.72 -95.39
N ASN A 765 -29.42 -15.50 -96.68
CA ASN A 765 -29.97 -14.37 -97.45
C ASN A 765 -29.67 -12.96 -96.88
N ASP A 766 -28.60 -12.79 -96.11
CA ASP A 766 -28.13 -11.49 -95.59
C ASP A 766 -27.48 -10.59 -96.66
N GLY A 767 -27.49 -11.05 -97.92
CA GLY A 767 -26.92 -10.40 -99.09
C GLY A 767 -25.40 -10.52 -99.20
N SER A 768 -24.72 -11.29 -98.34
CA SER A 768 -23.27 -11.50 -98.40
C SER A 768 -22.83 -12.25 -99.68
N PRO A 769 -21.71 -11.86 -100.34
CA PRO A 769 -21.23 -12.53 -101.55
C PRO A 769 -20.69 -13.95 -101.29
N SER A 770 -20.21 -14.23 -100.08
CA SER A 770 -19.59 -15.49 -99.67
C SER A 770 -19.66 -15.69 -98.15
N ASP A 771 -19.42 -16.93 -97.72
CA ASP A 771 -19.20 -17.25 -96.31
C ASP A 771 -17.89 -16.63 -95.81
N GLY A 772 -17.83 -16.26 -94.53
CA GLY A 772 -16.66 -15.60 -93.97
C GLY A 772 -16.93 -14.84 -92.67
N VAL A 773 -16.08 -13.87 -92.35
CA VAL A 773 -16.23 -13.01 -91.17
C VAL A 773 -16.47 -11.57 -91.59
N VAL A 774 -17.58 -10.99 -91.12
CA VAL A 774 -17.93 -9.58 -91.31
C VAL A 774 -17.51 -8.78 -90.10
N PHE A 775 -16.77 -7.71 -90.34
CA PHE A 775 -16.41 -6.65 -89.42
C PHE A 775 -17.37 -5.49 -89.67
N GLU A 776 -18.22 -5.18 -88.71
CA GLU A 776 -19.24 -4.15 -88.81
C GLU A 776 -18.92 -3.01 -87.84
N TYR A 777 -18.89 -1.77 -88.32
CA TYR A 777 -18.66 -0.58 -87.51
C TYR A 777 -19.57 0.57 -87.91
N GLY A 778 -20.29 1.13 -86.95
CA GLY A 778 -21.20 2.25 -87.21
C GLY A 778 -22.21 2.51 -86.10
N ASP A 779 -23.19 3.36 -86.40
CA ASP A 779 -24.34 3.70 -85.57
C ASP A 779 -25.67 3.56 -86.37
N ASN A 780 -26.73 4.20 -85.87
CA ASN A 780 -28.06 4.18 -86.49
C ASN A 780 -28.13 4.90 -87.84
N GLU A 781 -27.26 5.88 -88.07
CA GLU A 781 -27.29 6.74 -89.25
C GLU A 781 -26.30 6.27 -90.30
N TRP A 782 -25.15 5.70 -89.90
CA TRP A 782 -24.13 5.19 -90.81
C TRP A 782 -23.47 3.91 -90.28
N CYS A 783 -23.33 2.90 -91.15
CA CYS A 783 -22.51 1.72 -90.84
C CYS A 783 -21.69 1.27 -92.03
N GLY A 784 -20.44 0.90 -91.77
CA GLY A 784 -19.55 0.20 -92.68
C GLY A 784 -19.40 -1.26 -92.29
N GLN A 785 -19.43 -2.15 -93.28
CA GLN A 785 -19.15 -3.57 -93.13
C GLN A 785 -17.99 -3.96 -94.05
N LEU A 786 -17.06 -4.75 -93.53
CA LEU A 786 -15.98 -5.39 -94.25
C LEU A 786 -16.10 -6.91 -94.09
N LEU A 787 -16.25 -7.65 -95.17
CA LEU A 787 -16.27 -9.11 -95.19
C LEU A 787 -14.91 -9.65 -95.63
N ILE A 788 -14.38 -10.56 -94.81
CA ILE A 788 -13.25 -11.41 -95.12
C ILE A 788 -13.78 -12.81 -95.46
N PRO A 789 -13.70 -13.28 -96.71
CA PRO A 789 -14.17 -14.61 -97.09
C PRO A 789 -13.36 -15.73 -96.44
N ASN A 790 -13.99 -16.84 -96.10
CA ASN A 790 -13.28 -18.05 -95.63
C ASN A 790 -13.00 -19.07 -96.77
N ASN A 791 -13.27 -18.71 -98.02
CA ASN A 791 -13.17 -19.58 -99.19
C ASN A 791 -11.79 -19.54 -99.90
N GLY A 792 -10.77 -18.95 -99.26
CA GLY A 792 -9.40 -18.90 -99.76
C GLY A 792 -9.11 -17.84 -100.86
N ASN A 793 -10.11 -17.10 -101.34
CA ASN A 793 -9.91 -15.96 -102.25
C ASN A 793 -9.56 -14.69 -101.46
N GLN A 794 -8.44 -14.02 -101.80
CA GLN A 794 -7.95 -12.81 -101.12
C GLN A 794 -8.77 -11.53 -101.38
N THR A 795 -10.00 -11.66 -101.88
CA THR A 795 -10.86 -10.51 -102.17
C THR A 795 -11.65 -10.11 -100.93
N LEU A 796 -11.37 -8.91 -100.40
CA LEU A 796 -12.17 -8.32 -99.33
C LEU A 796 -13.45 -7.73 -99.94
N TYR A 797 -14.56 -7.73 -99.22
CA TYR A 797 -15.76 -7.02 -99.67
C TYR A 797 -16.14 -5.95 -98.69
N PHE A 798 -16.54 -4.77 -99.16
CA PHE A 798 -17.09 -3.74 -98.30
C PHE A 798 -18.48 -3.33 -98.75
N ARG A 799 -19.32 -3.00 -97.79
CA ARG A 799 -20.56 -2.26 -98.02
C ARG A 799 -20.79 -1.30 -96.87
N GLY A 800 -21.77 -0.44 -97.03
CA GLY A 800 -22.31 0.31 -95.91
C GLY A 800 -23.78 0.61 -96.09
N TRP A 801 -24.38 1.16 -95.04
CA TRP A 801 -25.71 1.74 -95.11
C TRP A 801 -25.71 3.13 -94.50
N ALA A 802 -26.56 4.00 -95.04
CA ALA A 802 -26.86 5.28 -94.43
C ALA A 802 -28.37 5.51 -94.47
N ASN A 803 -28.97 5.98 -93.38
CA ASN A 803 -30.41 6.26 -93.29
C ASN A 803 -31.31 5.11 -93.80
N ASN A 804 -31.08 3.89 -93.32
CA ASN A 804 -31.79 2.65 -93.69
C ASN A 804 -31.70 2.22 -95.18
N GLN A 805 -30.81 2.82 -95.98
CA GLN A 805 -30.54 2.39 -97.35
C GLN A 805 -29.23 1.59 -97.40
N VAL A 806 -29.31 0.29 -97.72
CA VAL A 806 -28.15 -0.61 -97.78
C VAL A 806 -27.52 -0.56 -99.18
N THR A 807 -26.22 -0.26 -99.23
CA THR A 807 -25.47 -0.34 -100.50
C THR A 807 -25.10 -1.79 -100.81
N PRO A 808 -25.06 -2.19 -102.10
CA PRO A 808 -24.61 -3.53 -102.48
C PRO A 808 -23.13 -3.71 -102.13
N TRP A 809 -22.75 -4.95 -101.85
CA TRP A 809 -21.34 -5.30 -101.62
C TRP A 809 -20.49 -4.96 -102.83
N LYS A 810 -19.34 -4.35 -102.55
CA LYS A 810 -18.31 -4.04 -103.52
C LYS A 810 -17.05 -4.83 -103.17
N ALA A 811 -16.51 -5.53 -104.15
CA ALA A 811 -15.22 -6.20 -104.01
C ALA A 811 -14.10 -5.16 -103.93
N VAL A 812 -13.25 -5.29 -102.92
CA VAL A 812 -11.91 -4.71 -102.83
C VAL A 812 -10.95 -5.85 -103.11
N TYR A 813 -10.47 -5.91 -104.35
CA TYR A 813 -9.48 -6.90 -104.73
C TYR A 813 -8.14 -6.51 -104.11
N VAL A 814 -7.59 -7.37 -103.26
CA VAL A 814 -6.21 -7.24 -102.78
C VAL A 814 -5.41 -8.29 -103.53
N ASP A 815 -4.85 -7.89 -104.68
CA ASP A 815 -3.87 -8.73 -105.37
C ASP A 815 -2.58 -8.69 -104.56
N THR A 816 -2.21 -9.80 -103.94
CA THR A 816 -0.92 -9.90 -103.21
C THR A 816 0.31 -9.92 -104.12
N LEU A 817 0.17 -9.59 -105.42
CA LEU A 817 1.30 -9.57 -106.35
C LEU A 817 1.56 -8.29 -107.13
N ILE A 818 0.82 -7.17 -106.97
CA ILE A 818 1.10 -5.96 -107.79
C ILE A 818 0.75 -4.65 -107.06
N SER A 819 1.70 -3.71 -107.03
CA SER A 819 1.67 -2.32 -106.49
C SER A 819 0.63 -1.38 -107.15
N LYS A 820 -0.63 -1.81 -107.25
CA LYS A 820 -1.65 -1.13 -108.03
C LYS A 820 -3.04 -1.31 -107.43
N ILE A 821 -3.77 -0.21 -107.23
CA ILE A 821 -5.19 -0.18 -106.90
C ILE A 821 -5.96 0.35 -108.11
N THR A 822 -6.97 -0.38 -108.57
CA THR A 822 -7.82 0.05 -109.71
C THR A 822 -9.21 0.44 -109.20
N PHE A 823 -9.64 1.67 -109.49
CA PHE A 823 -10.95 2.21 -109.13
C PHE A 823 -12.01 1.88 -110.17
N LYS A 824 -13.28 1.95 -109.77
CA LYS A 824 -14.44 1.50 -110.56
C LYS A 824 -14.68 2.29 -111.86
N ASN A 825 -14.08 3.47 -112.03
CA ASN A 825 -14.09 4.22 -113.29
C ASN A 825 -12.94 3.83 -114.24
N GLY A 826 -12.14 2.82 -113.88
CA GLY A 826 -10.94 2.40 -114.61
C GLY A 826 -9.68 3.19 -114.27
N ALA A 827 -9.74 4.15 -113.34
CA ALA A 827 -8.55 4.88 -112.88
C ALA A 827 -7.66 4.00 -112.01
N GLU A 828 -6.36 4.18 -112.11
CA GLU A 828 -5.36 3.36 -111.40
C GLU A 828 -4.51 4.24 -110.49
N LEU A 829 -4.31 3.81 -109.24
CA LEU A 829 -3.33 4.38 -108.32
C LEU A 829 -2.22 3.36 -108.14
N TRP A 830 -1.01 3.77 -108.50
CA TRP A 830 0.20 2.99 -108.27
C TRP A 830 0.84 3.48 -106.98
N VAL A 831 1.13 2.55 -106.07
CA VAL A 831 1.73 2.86 -104.77
C VAL A 831 3.12 2.23 -104.79
N GLU A 832 4.17 3.04 -104.86
CA GLU A 832 5.54 2.53 -104.69
C GLU A 832 5.76 1.96 -103.29
#